data_AF-A0A543DHX7-F1
#
_entry.id   AF-A0A543DHX7-F1
#
_cell.length_a   1.000
_cell.length_b   1.000
_cell.length_c   1.000
_cell.angle_alpha   90.00
_cell.angle_beta   90.00
_cell.angle_gamma   90.00
#
_symmetry.space_group_name_H-M   'P 1'
#
loop_
_entity.id
_entity.type
_entity.pdbx_description
1 polymer ?
#
loop_
_entity_poly.entity_id
_entity_poly.type
_entity_poly.pdbx_seq_one_letter_code
_entity_poly.pdbx_strand_id
1 'polypeptide(L)'
;MTTPLPEGVYESLRTAGLDAALTQLSDLSPRFARIEDADAPHVLARHVSTAVERALGQEADAGRRLELVNDLLARVAEHDEQVGAAEHLVVLTREAAPGVHRLERPVTPLSSAALITNAPEEPSLSAELRAELGSADRVDLLCAFVRWHGLRVLEEQLDGLRRRGVPFRVITTTYVGATEQRAVDALVRRFGAQVKVSYETRTTRLHAKAWLFHRNTGFDTAFVGSSNLSRSALVDGLEWNVRLSSVATPDLVRKFAGTFDSYWNDPGFLDYDPDDAAAAQRLREALGRDQINAPSLVSGLEVRPYAHQTQILEGLESERVVHGRHRNLVVAATGTGKTVVAALDYARLRASLPRDRLLFVAHRKEILEQSRRTYLEVLADGTFGEMYVQGERPDRWEHVFASVQSLAAYGVDHIPPDHFDVVVVDEFHHAQAPTYRRLIEHLQPRELLGLTATPERSDGVDVRTFFDGRTAYELRLWDALRDDLLVPFHYFGVADDVDLQRIEWKRGSYDTSALDAVYTGNDARAAKIIRETTDKVTDVRAMRALGFCVSVAHARYMAEVFTRAGIPSLAVSGETSPVERAGALQKLRNLEVNCLFAADLFNEGLDLPQVDTVLFLRPTQSATIFLQQLGRGLRRARGKAVLTALDFIGQHRREFRFDVRYRALTGSSRRGLERDIEQGFPFLPSGSQLVLDTVAEKIVLDNVRQQLRLTRRELVADIRSHGDLGLARYLEESGRELSEVYKHGAWTALRREAGLPAPPAGPDETALLKRTVALAHVDDLERAAAYAALADPTGPGYEELTDREQCLARMLFFLLWPDRGGHESYADGLTHLRRHPAVCAEIRELVVLGADRARHVPRPLGEGLLHVPLQSHVHYRREEVLAALGWASMTTKARGHAQGVAWAPETRTDALLVNLRKTERDFSPTTMYRDFAISPELFHWESQNSTAIASPTGQRYLHHRERNTHIALFVRESPNDDLGPAPFLCLGLCSYEEHSGERPIAITWRLRRPMPGETFRSASVVA
;
A
#
# COMPACT_ATOMS: atom_id res chain seq x y z
N MET A 1 16.75 -29.56 26.45
CA MET A 1 17.99 -28.80 26.22
C MET A 1 19.03 -29.82 25.86
N THR A 2 19.19 -30.09 24.56
CA THR A 2 20.08 -31.14 24.02
C THR A 2 20.85 -30.63 22.80
N THR A 3 20.86 -29.34 22.54
CA THR A 3 21.87 -28.70 21.68
C THR A 3 23.15 -28.47 22.47
N PRO A 4 24.33 -28.77 21.88
CA PRO A 4 25.59 -28.32 22.42
C PRO A 4 25.60 -26.79 22.46
N LEU A 5 25.97 -26.20 23.60
CA LEU A 5 26.11 -24.75 23.75
C LEU A 5 27.28 -24.29 22.86
N PRO A 6 27.07 -23.35 21.90
CA PRO A 6 28.15 -22.85 21.06
C PRO A 6 29.20 -22.04 21.85
N GLU A 7 30.39 -21.86 21.31
CA GLU A 7 31.37 -20.94 21.88
C GLU A 7 30.85 -19.48 21.78
N GLY A 8 30.86 -18.73 22.89
CA GLY A 8 30.35 -17.36 22.90
C GLY A 8 30.18 -16.76 24.30
N VAL A 9 29.62 -15.55 24.34
CA VAL A 9 29.31 -14.83 25.59
C VAL A 9 27.86 -15.11 25.99
N TYR A 10 27.64 -15.38 27.28
CA TYR A 10 26.34 -15.76 27.83
C TYR A 10 25.98 -14.92 29.04
N GLU A 11 24.68 -14.64 29.21
CA GLU A 11 24.11 -14.00 30.39
C GLU A 11 22.96 -14.86 30.97
N SER A 12 23.22 -16.16 31.08
CA SER A 12 22.24 -17.16 31.51
C SER A 12 22.38 -17.47 33.00
N LEU A 13 21.25 -17.58 33.70
CA LEU A 13 21.23 -18.05 35.09
C LEU A 13 21.72 -19.51 35.13
N ARG A 14 22.59 -19.82 36.10
CA ARG A 14 23.03 -21.19 36.34
C ARG A 14 21.86 -22.02 36.87
N THR A 15 21.41 -22.97 36.07
CA THR A 15 20.30 -23.88 36.41
C THR A 15 20.76 -25.33 36.31
N ALA A 16 20.04 -26.25 36.95
CA ALA A 16 20.34 -27.69 36.86
C ALA A 16 20.33 -28.19 35.40
N GLY A 17 19.46 -27.64 34.55
CA GLY A 17 19.43 -27.96 33.12
C GLY A 17 20.66 -27.46 32.37
N LEU A 18 21.16 -26.26 32.69
CA LEU A 18 22.40 -25.72 32.11
C LEU A 18 23.62 -26.51 32.57
N ASP A 19 23.70 -26.86 33.85
CA ASP A 19 24.79 -27.69 34.39
C ASP A 19 24.83 -29.06 33.69
N ALA A 20 23.66 -29.70 33.47
CA ALA A 20 23.56 -30.97 32.75
C ALA A 20 24.02 -30.84 31.28
N ALA A 21 23.70 -29.75 30.60
CA ALA A 21 24.14 -29.49 29.24
C ALA A 21 25.66 -29.24 29.15
N LEU A 22 26.23 -28.49 30.10
CA LEU A 22 27.66 -28.21 30.17
C LEU A 22 28.50 -29.47 30.43
N THR A 23 28.00 -30.43 31.22
CA THR A 23 28.68 -31.72 31.42
C THR A 23 28.80 -32.59 30.16
N GLN A 24 28.05 -32.27 29.10
CA GLN A 24 28.12 -33.00 27.82
C GLN A 24 29.14 -32.39 26.83
N LEU A 25 29.81 -31.29 27.20
CA LEU A 25 30.78 -30.58 26.36
C LEU A 25 32.20 -30.84 26.88
N SER A 26 33.01 -31.56 26.11
CA SER A 26 34.39 -31.93 26.49
C SER A 26 35.46 -30.89 26.14
N ASP A 27 35.11 -29.97 25.26
CA ASP A 27 36.02 -29.14 24.46
C ASP A 27 35.84 -27.63 24.72
N LEU A 28 34.90 -27.26 25.58
CA LEU A 28 34.60 -25.88 25.98
C LEU A 28 34.68 -25.72 27.51
N SER A 29 35.19 -24.58 27.99
CA SER A 29 35.31 -24.29 29.42
C SER A 29 34.34 -23.18 29.86
N PRO A 30 33.38 -23.44 30.76
CA PRO A 30 32.46 -22.41 31.23
C PRO A 30 33.14 -21.49 32.25
N ARG A 31 32.87 -20.19 32.16
CA ARG A 31 33.20 -19.21 33.20
C ARG A 31 31.92 -18.61 33.76
N PHE A 32 31.74 -18.72 35.07
CA PHE A 32 30.61 -18.13 35.77
C PHE A 32 31.07 -16.91 36.57
N ALA A 33 30.31 -15.82 36.49
CA ALA A 33 30.45 -14.66 37.36
C ALA A 33 29.34 -14.67 38.42
N ARG A 34 29.61 -14.11 39.60
CA ARG A 34 28.58 -13.85 40.59
C ARG A 34 27.71 -12.70 40.10
N ILE A 35 26.39 -12.85 40.19
CA ILE A 35 25.45 -11.74 39.96
C ILE A 35 25.57 -10.79 41.15
N GLU A 36 25.72 -9.49 40.89
CA GLU A 36 25.78 -8.49 41.96
C GLU A 36 24.48 -8.50 42.77
N ASP A 37 24.57 -8.30 44.08
CA ASP A 37 23.41 -8.45 44.97
C ASP A 37 22.29 -7.44 44.63
N ALA A 38 22.63 -6.32 43.98
CA ALA A 38 21.67 -5.34 43.46
C ALA A 38 20.90 -5.83 42.22
N ASP A 39 21.52 -6.65 41.37
CA ASP A 39 20.93 -7.16 40.13
C ASP A 39 20.23 -8.52 40.32
N ALA A 40 20.58 -9.25 41.38
CA ALA A 40 20.06 -10.58 41.66
C ALA A 40 18.52 -10.68 41.66
N PRO A 41 17.76 -9.74 42.29
CA PRO A 41 16.30 -9.77 42.23
C PRO A 41 15.76 -9.69 40.79
N HIS A 42 16.34 -8.85 39.95
CA HIS A 42 15.91 -8.67 38.56
C HIS A 42 16.22 -9.91 37.71
N VAL A 43 17.42 -10.46 37.82
CA VAL A 43 17.83 -11.66 37.06
C VAL A 43 16.99 -12.89 37.46
N LEU A 44 16.68 -13.04 38.75
CA LEU A 44 15.83 -14.13 39.24
C LEU A 44 14.36 -13.92 38.85
N ALA A 45 13.84 -12.71 38.95
CA ALA A 45 12.48 -12.38 38.50
C ALA A 45 12.28 -12.64 37.01
N ARG A 46 13.26 -12.28 36.17
CA ARG A 46 13.25 -12.59 34.72
C ARG A 46 13.11 -14.09 34.48
N HIS A 47 13.87 -14.92 35.22
CA HIS A 47 13.80 -16.37 35.10
C HIS A 47 12.41 -16.91 35.48
N VAL A 48 11.82 -16.42 36.57
CA VAL A 48 10.47 -16.81 37.01
C VAL A 48 9.41 -16.35 35.99
N SER A 49 9.49 -15.12 35.48
CA SER A 49 8.58 -14.59 34.44
C SER A 49 8.54 -15.52 33.22
N THR A 50 9.71 -15.91 32.71
CA THR A 50 9.78 -16.81 31.54
C THR A 50 9.18 -18.20 31.82
N ALA A 51 9.21 -18.68 33.07
CA ALA A 51 8.60 -19.95 33.45
C ALA A 51 7.07 -19.82 33.59
N VAL A 52 6.60 -18.72 34.18
CA VAL A 52 5.18 -18.41 34.35
C VAL A 52 4.51 -18.17 32.99
N GLU A 53 5.12 -17.39 32.09
CA GLU A 53 4.62 -17.18 30.72
C GLU A 53 4.45 -18.50 29.95
N ARG A 54 5.40 -19.42 30.10
CA ARG A 54 5.30 -20.76 29.49
C ARG A 54 4.14 -21.58 30.05
N ALA A 55 3.92 -21.53 31.36
CA ALA A 55 2.80 -22.22 32.00
C ALA A 55 1.45 -21.63 31.55
N LEU A 56 1.32 -20.29 31.57
CA LEU A 56 0.11 -19.58 31.14
C LEU A 56 -0.20 -19.81 29.66
N GLY A 57 0.83 -19.87 28.81
CA GLY A 57 0.69 -20.12 27.37
C GLY A 57 0.33 -21.58 27.01
N GLN A 58 0.57 -22.53 27.91
CA GLN A 58 0.17 -23.94 27.73
C GLN A 58 -1.26 -24.23 28.21
N GLU A 59 -1.80 -23.40 29.11
CA GLU A 59 -3.18 -23.52 29.57
C GLU A 59 -4.14 -22.97 28.53
N ALA A 60 -5.07 -23.80 28.04
CA ALA A 60 -5.99 -23.42 26.97
C ALA A 60 -7.27 -22.74 27.51
N ASP A 61 -7.65 -23.03 28.75
CA ASP A 61 -8.84 -22.47 29.38
C ASP A 61 -8.56 -21.12 30.04
N ALA A 62 -9.36 -20.10 29.68
CA ALA A 62 -9.16 -18.73 30.17
C ALA A 62 -9.44 -18.58 31.67
N GLY A 63 -10.41 -19.34 32.22
CA GLY A 63 -10.76 -19.31 33.63
C GLY A 63 -9.65 -19.90 34.50
N ARG A 64 -9.14 -21.08 34.12
CA ARG A 64 -8.00 -21.72 34.78
C ARG A 64 -6.72 -20.90 34.68
N ARG A 65 -6.52 -20.22 33.55
CA ARG A 65 -5.38 -19.30 33.40
C ARG A 65 -5.45 -18.16 34.44
N LEU A 66 -6.64 -17.64 34.72
CA LEU A 66 -6.87 -16.59 35.73
C LEU A 66 -6.73 -17.13 37.16
N GLU A 67 -7.22 -18.35 37.43
CA GLU A 67 -6.99 -19.04 38.70
C GLU A 67 -5.49 -19.21 38.99
N LEU A 68 -4.70 -19.64 38.00
CA LEU A 68 -3.25 -19.80 38.14
C LEU A 68 -2.54 -18.47 38.47
N VAL A 69 -2.98 -17.35 37.89
CA VAL A 69 -2.45 -16.02 38.21
C VAL A 69 -2.78 -15.64 39.66
N ASN A 70 -4.03 -15.81 40.08
CA ASN A 70 -4.46 -15.48 41.44
C ASN A 70 -3.77 -16.36 42.50
N ASP A 71 -3.54 -17.64 42.20
CA ASP A 71 -2.76 -18.55 43.05
C ASP A 71 -1.30 -18.11 43.20
N LEU A 72 -0.70 -17.59 42.12
CA LEU A 72 0.65 -17.02 42.18
C LEU A 72 0.68 -15.75 43.02
N LEU A 73 -0.24 -14.81 42.79
CA LEU A 73 -0.34 -13.54 43.56
C LEU A 73 -0.54 -13.78 45.06
N ALA A 74 -1.40 -14.74 45.44
CA ALA A 74 -1.59 -15.12 46.83
C ALA A 74 -0.29 -15.59 47.51
N ARG A 75 0.61 -16.24 46.75
CA ARG A 75 1.92 -16.71 47.27
C ARG A 75 2.98 -15.61 47.34
N VAL A 76 2.84 -14.52 46.59
CA VAL A 76 3.74 -13.35 46.67
C VAL A 76 3.26 -12.30 47.68
N ALA A 77 2.20 -12.61 48.44
CA ALA A 77 1.60 -11.78 49.49
C ALA A 77 0.90 -10.49 49.04
N GLU A 78 0.64 -10.31 47.73
CA GLU A 78 -0.17 -9.20 47.18
C GLU A 78 -1.66 -9.56 47.19
N HIS A 79 -2.23 -9.72 48.39
CA HIS A 79 -3.62 -10.18 48.56
C HIS A 79 -4.67 -9.19 48.04
N ASP A 80 -4.32 -7.90 47.93
CA ASP A 80 -5.20 -6.83 47.46
C ASP A 80 -5.20 -6.65 45.93
N GLU A 81 -4.38 -7.42 45.18
CA GLU A 81 -4.24 -7.32 43.72
C GLU A 81 -4.87 -8.49 42.95
N GLN A 82 -5.88 -9.18 43.52
CA GLN A 82 -6.57 -10.28 42.82
C GLN A 82 -7.19 -9.81 41.50
N VAL A 83 -6.89 -10.55 40.43
CA VAL A 83 -7.38 -10.25 39.09
C VAL A 83 -8.79 -10.83 38.93
N GLY A 84 -9.79 -9.97 38.76
CA GLY A 84 -11.19 -10.37 38.57
C GLY A 84 -11.54 -10.72 37.11
N ALA A 85 -10.91 -10.06 36.14
CA ALA A 85 -11.10 -10.31 34.71
C ALA A 85 -9.85 -9.92 33.93
N ALA A 86 -9.64 -10.55 32.77
CA ALA A 86 -8.55 -10.24 31.84
C ALA A 86 -8.89 -9.00 30.98
N GLU A 87 -9.10 -7.85 31.64
CA GLU A 87 -9.46 -6.57 31.01
C GLU A 87 -8.45 -5.49 31.40
N HIS A 88 -8.21 -4.52 30.51
CA HIS A 88 -7.35 -3.37 30.78
C HIS A 88 -8.19 -2.09 30.92
N LEU A 89 -7.88 -1.26 31.91
CA LEU A 89 -8.36 0.12 31.93
C LEU A 89 -7.56 0.93 30.91
N VAL A 90 -8.19 1.23 29.77
CA VAL A 90 -7.52 1.86 28.61
C VAL A 90 -7.56 3.39 28.68
N VAL A 91 -8.70 3.96 29.08
CA VAL A 91 -8.95 5.40 29.19
C VAL A 91 -9.93 5.65 30.33
N LEU A 92 -9.66 6.65 31.17
CA LEU A 92 -10.56 7.14 32.20
C LEU A 92 -10.80 8.64 32.00
N THR A 93 -12.01 9.01 31.58
CA THR A 93 -12.38 10.41 31.27
C THR A 93 -13.69 10.79 31.94
N ARG A 94 -13.88 12.09 32.21
CA ARG A 94 -15.20 12.63 32.57
C ARG A 94 -16.16 12.49 31.37
N GLU A 95 -17.47 12.40 31.64
CA GLU A 95 -18.49 12.33 30.57
C GLU A 95 -18.33 13.44 29.54
N ALA A 96 -18.56 13.09 28.27
CA ALA A 96 -18.40 14.01 27.15
C ALA A 96 -19.38 15.18 27.26
N ALA A 97 -18.87 16.36 27.60
CA ALA A 97 -19.57 17.63 27.50
C ALA A 97 -18.95 18.48 26.36
N PRO A 98 -19.68 19.45 25.81
CA PRO A 98 -19.12 20.36 24.79
C PRO A 98 -17.84 21.03 25.31
N GLY A 99 -16.73 20.86 24.58
CA GLY A 99 -15.42 21.41 24.94
C GLY A 99 -14.51 20.49 25.77
N VAL A 100 -14.97 19.29 26.17
CA VAL A 100 -14.11 18.29 26.84
C VAL A 100 -13.26 17.58 25.79
N HIS A 101 -11.95 17.60 25.97
CA HIS A 101 -10.99 16.93 25.08
C HIS A 101 -11.07 15.40 25.23
N ARG A 102 -11.14 14.69 24.10
CA ARG A 102 -11.15 13.22 24.07
C ARG A 102 -9.71 12.72 24.17
N LEU A 103 -9.43 11.86 25.15
CA LEU A 103 -8.14 11.18 25.27
C LEU A 103 -8.13 9.98 24.33
N GLU A 104 -7.13 9.94 23.45
CA GLU A 104 -6.88 8.80 22.57
C GLU A 104 -5.61 8.08 23.03
N ARG A 105 -5.66 6.74 23.06
CA ARG A 105 -4.51 5.91 23.40
C ARG A 105 -3.68 5.65 22.13
N PRO A 106 -2.34 5.71 22.22
CA PRO A 106 -1.46 5.28 21.13
C PRO A 106 -1.73 3.84 20.69
N VAL A 107 -1.47 3.55 19.41
CA VAL A 107 -1.67 2.21 18.81
C VAL A 107 -0.75 1.20 19.49
N THR A 108 0.51 1.56 19.68
CA THR A 108 1.44 0.77 20.47
C THR A 108 1.09 0.88 21.97
N PRO A 109 0.94 -0.25 22.70
CA PRO A 109 0.63 -0.22 24.12
C PRO A 109 1.62 0.62 24.95
N LEU A 110 1.10 1.47 25.85
CA LEU A 110 1.92 2.30 26.73
C LEU A 110 2.93 1.51 27.59
N SER A 111 2.62 0.25 27.88
CA SER A 111 3.46 -0.65 28.68
C SER A 111 4.57 -1.34 27.90
N SER A 112 4.57 -1.25 26.57
CA SER A 112 5.49 -2.01 25.72
C SER A 112 6.62 -1.15 25.18
N ALA A 113 7.81 -1.75 25.06
CA ALA A 113 8.86 -1.23 24.19
C ALA A 113 8.61 -1.69 22.75
N ALA A 114 8.96 -0.85 21.76
CA ALA A 114 8.79 -1.17 20.35
C ALA A 114 9.90 -0.54 19.49
N LEU A 115 10.22 -1.15 18.37
CA LEU A 115 11.02 -0.52 17.31
C LEU A 115 10.04 0.02 16.26
N ILE A 116 10.20 1.27 15.87
CA ILE A 116 9.34 1.96 14.91
C ILE A 116 10.22 2.38 13.74
N THR A 117 9.89 1.84 12.57
CA THR A 117 10.72 1.99 11.35
C THR A 117 10.09 2.82 10.24
N ASN A 118 8.87 3.33 10.46
CA ASN A 118 8.02 3.94 9.44
C ASN A 118 7.71 3.00 8.25
N ALA A 119 7.75 1.68 8.45
CA ALA A 119 7.30 0.75 7.44
C ALA A 119 5.78 0.92 7.17
N PRO A 120 5.29 0.72 5.94
CA PRO A 120 3.91 0.99 5.52
C PRO A 120 2.81 0.29 6.33
N GLU A 121 3.16 -0.81 7.00
CA GLU A 121 2.23 -1.63 7.80
C GLU A 121 2.33 -1.36 9.30
N GLU A 122 3.27 -0.50 9.71
CA GLU A 122 3.45 -0.04 11.09
C GLU A 122 2.82 1.34 11.25
N PRO A 123 2.33 1.71 12.44
CA PRO A 123 1.96 3.09 12.70
C PRO A 123 3.20 3.97 12.49
N SER A 124 3.10 4.96 11.60
CA SER A 124 4.20 5.90 11.40
C SER A 124 4.59 6.58 12.71
N LEU A 125 5.86 6.97 12.85
CA LEU A 125 6.32 7.72 14.02
C LEU A 125 5.45 8.97 14.23
N SER A 126 5.05 9.65 13.15
CA SER A 126 4.15 10.80 13.25
C SER A 126 2.78 10.47 13.87
N ALA A 127 2.18 9.33 13.54
CA ALA A 127 0.90 8.90 14.10
C ALA A 127 1.03 8.57 15.60
N GLU A 128 2.10 7.86 15.98
CA GLU A 128 2.42 7.58 17.38
C GLU A 128 2.65 8.89 18.15
N LEU A 129 3.50 9.78 17.65
CA LEU A 129 3.76 11.08 18.30
C LEU A 129 2.48 11.91 18.45
N ARG A 130 1.54 11.91 17.49
CA ARG A 130 0.26 12.62 17.62
C ARG A 130 -0.57 12.10 18.79
N ALA A 131 -0.70 10.77 18.92
CA ALA A 131 -1.43 10.16 20.04
C ALA A 131 -0.72 10.37 21.39
N GLU A 132 0.61 10.34 21.38
CA GLU A 132 1.43 10.60 22.56
C GLU A 132 1.28 12.06 23.04
N LEU A 133 1.39 13.04 22.14
CA LEU A 133 1.12 14.46 22.42
C LEU A 133 -0.33 14.67 22.92
N GLY A 134 -1.29 13.96 22.33
CA GLY A 134 -2.69 13.99 22.74
C GLY A 134 -2.96 13.50 24.16
N SER A 135 -2.05 12.74 24.78
CA SER A 135 -2.24 12.16 26.11
C SER A 135 -1.21 12.58 27.17
N ALA A 136 -0.20 13.36 26.80
CA ALA A 136 0.88 13.77 27.70
C ALA A 136 0.51 14.96 28.61
N ASP A 137 1.03 14.92 29.84
CA ASP A 137 0.94 15.98 30.86
C ASP A 137 2.17 16.90 30.87
N ARG A 138 3.30 16.45 30.30
CA ARG A 138 4.50 17.25 29.98
C ARG A 138 5.25 16.60 28.81
N VAL A 139 5.84 17.42 27.96
CA VAL A 139 6.59 16.95 26.78
C VAL A 139 7.98 17.56 26.75
N ASP A 140 8.99 16.70 26.60
CA ASP A 140 10.39 17.07 26.46
C ASP A 140 10.92 16.58 25.10
N LEU A 141 11.47 17.50 24.30
CA LEU A 141 12.01 17.22 22.97
C LEU A 141 13.50 17.58 22.91
N LEU A 142 14.32 16.59 22.60
CA LEU A 142 15.73 16.76 22.28
C LEU A 142 15.91 16.51 20.79
N CYS A 143 16.20 17.53 19.99
CA CYS A 143 16.26 17.36 18.54
C CYS A 143 17.35 18.19 17.88
N ALA A 144 18.24 17.51 17.17
CA ALA A 144 19.34 18.16 16.48
C ALA A 144 18.86 19.12 15.38
N PHE A 145 17.89 18.71 14.57
CA PHE A 145 17.36 19.53 13.46
C PHE A 145 15.86 19.81 13.62
N VAL A 146 15.48 21.08 13.50
CA VAL A 146 14.08 21.51 13.55
C VAL A 146 13.72 22.24 12.26
N ARG A 147 12.86 21.61 11.44
CA ARG A 147 12.40 22.17 10.15
C ARG A 147 10.91 22.49 10.18
N TRP A 148 10.52 23.54 9.46
CA TRP A 148 9.13 24.01 9.41
C TRP A 148 8.16 22.91 8.98
N HIS A 149 8.53 22.18 7.93
CA HIS A 149 7.70 21.11 7.37
C HIS A 149 7.54 19.92 8.32
N GLY A 150 8.51 19.64 9.20
CA GLY A 150 8.38 18.60 10.23
C GLY A 150 7.41 19.04 11.34
N LEU A 151 7.52 20.29 11.77
CA LEU A 151 6.65 20.89 12.78
C LEU A 151 5.17 20.89 12.35
N ARG A 152 4.90 21.16 11.06
CA ARG A 152 3.54 21.16 10.49
C ARG A 152 2.82 19.82 10.57
N VAL A 153 3.56 18.71 10.58
CA VAL A 153 2.98 17.36 10.68
C VAL A 153 2.27 17.15 12.03
N LEU A 154 2.69 17.89 13.07
CA LEU A 154 2.20 17.79 14.45
C LEU A 154 1.48 19.06 14.92
N GLU A 155 1.15 19.98 13.99
CA GLU A 155 0.66 21.34 14.24
C GLU A 155 -0.57 21.38 15.16
N GLU A 156 -1.59 20.56 14.86
CA GLU A 156 -2.84 20.50 15.62
C GLU A 156 -2.61 20.02 17.06
N GLN A 157 -1.76 19.01 17.25
CA GLN A 157 -1.48 18.40 18.54
C GLN A 157 -0.62 19.33 19.40
N LEU A 158 0.32 20.06 18.79
CA LEU A 158 1.11 21.10 19.47
C LEU A 158 0.23 22.30 19.87
N ASP A 159 -0.69 22.75 19.00
CA ASP A 159 -1.70 23.75 19.38
C ASP A 159 -2.63 23.22 20.49
N GLY A 160 -2.91 21.92 20.50
CA GLY A 160 -3.58 21.19 21.58
C GLY A 160 -2.84 21.30 22.92
N LEU A 161 -1.53 21.04 22.94
CA LEU A 161 -0.70 21.18 24.16
C LEU A 161 -0.83 22.59 24.75
N ARG A 162 -0.68 23.62 23.90
CA ARG A 162 -0.77 25.02 24.33
C ARG A 162 -2.15 25.34 24.92
N ARG A 163 -3.23 24.92 24.26
CA ARG A 163 -4.61 25.13 24.76
C ARG A 163 -4.84 24.47 26.12
N ARG A 164 -4.21 23.33 26.39
CA ARG A 164 -4.28 22.61 27.67
C ARG A 164 -3.31 23.15 28.73
N GLY A 165 -2.41 24.07 28.38
CA GLY A 165 -1.36 24.55 29.28
C GLY A 165 -0.32 23.49 29.64
N VAL A 166 -0.14 22.48 28.79
CA VAL A 166 0.85 21.41 29.01
C VAL A 166 2.26 21.96 28.77
N PRO A 167 3.20 21.81 29.72
CA PRO A 167 4.58 22.26 29.54
C PRO A 167 5.28 21.52 28.39
N PHE A 168 5.89 22.30 27.48
CA PHE A 168 6.64 21.78 26.34
C PHE A 168 8.05 22.37 26.31
N ARG A 169 9.07 21.54 26.53
CA ARG A 169 10.49 21.92 26.58
C ARG A 169 11.23 21.38 25.37
N VAL A 170 12.02 22.21 24.69
CA VAL A 170 12.76 21.84 23.48
C VAL A 170 14.23 22.23 23.60
N ILE A 171 15.13 21.28 23.37
CA ILE A 171 16.56 21.52 23.23
C ILE A 171 16.97 21.24 21.78
N THR A 172 17.65 22.20 21.15
CA THR A 172 18.10 22.10 19.75
C THR A 172 19.48 22.74 19.50
N THR A 173 20.02 22.64 18.28
CA THR A 173 21.34 23.15 17.91
C THR A 173 21.34 23.78 16.51
N THR A 174 22.33 24.62 16.23
CA THR A 174 22.58 25.24 14.91
C THR A 174 23.58 24.48 14.03
N TYR A 175 24.04 23.31 14.48
CA TYR A 175 25.01 22.47 13.77
C TYR A 175 24.52 22.08 12.34
N VAL A 176 25.38 22.24 11.32
CA VAL A 176 25.16 22.03 9.86
C VAL A 176 24.07 22.88 9.18
N GLY A 177 23.55 23.93 9.83
CA GLY A 177 22.61 24.87 9.19
C GLY A 177 21.28 24.24 8.72
N ALA A 178 20.91 23.06 9.24
CA ALA A 178 19.71 22.33 8.85
C ALA A 178 18.45 22.72 9.65
N THR A 179 18.62 23.46 10.75
CA THR A 179 17.54 24.02 11.58
C THR A 179 17.07 25.34 10.98
N GLU A 180 15.76 25.51 10.83
CA GLU A 180 15.17 26.72 10.24
C GLU A 180 14.72 27.68 11.35
N GLN A 181 15.17 28.94 11.31
CA GLN A 181 14.78 29.94 12.32
C GLN A 181 13.26 30.06 12.47
N ARG A 182 12.52 30.09 11.35
CA ARG A 182 11.04 30.14 11.36
C ARG A 182 10.40 29.02 12.18
N ALA A 183 10.99 27.82 12.15
CA ALA A 183 10.48 26.68 12.90
C ALA A 183 10.72 26.84 14.42
N VAL A 184 11.89 27.34 14.79
CA VAL A 184 12.23 27.67 16.19
C VAL A 184 11.35 28.82 16.71
N ASP A 185 11.10 29.85 15.90
CA ASP A 185 10.23 30.97 16.25
C ASP A 185 8.79 30.52 16.53
N ALA A 186 8.27 29.59 15.72
CA ALA A 186 6.91 29.09 15.91
C ALA A 186 6.77 28.15 17.11
N LEU A 187 7.81 27.37 17.45
CA LEU A 187 7.84 26.62 18.70
C LEU A 187 7.55 27.54 19.90
N VAL A 188 8.21 28.70 19.96
CA VAL A 188 7.98 29.67 21.04
C VAL A 188 6.65 30.42 20.86
N ARG A 189 6.48 31.17 19.77
CA ARG A 189 5.36 32.11 19.60
C ARG A 189 4.00 31.42 19.45
N ARG A 190 3.96 30.32 18.68
CA ARG A 190 2.71 29.63 18.34
C ARG A 190 2.42 28.47 19.28
N PHE A 191 3.41 27.65 19.58
CA PHE A 191 3.18 26.43 20.36
C PHE A 191 3.48 26.61 21.86
N GLY A 192 3.99 27.77 22.28
CA GLY A 192 4.24 28.07 23.69
C GLY A 192 5.37 27.24 24.30
N ALA A 193 6.27 26.72 23.47
CA ALA A 193 7.40 25.91 23.92
C ALA A 193 8.48 26.79 24.56
N GLN A 194 9.12 26.26 25.60
CA GLN A 194 10.38 26.78 26.10
C GLN A 194 11.52 26.18 25.27
N VAL A 195 12.34 27.01 24.64
CA VAL A 195 13.37 26.53 23.71
C VAL A 195 14.76 26.94 24.20
N LYS A 196 15.67 25.97 24.28
CA LYS A 196 17.10 26.21 24.49
C LYS A 196 17.92 25.77 23.27
N VAL A 197 18.88 26.60 22.86
CA VAL A 197 19.68 26.41 21.66
C VAL A 197 21.17 26.38 22.01
N SER A 198 21.89 25.38 21.48
CA SER A 198 23.35 25.42 21.44
C SER A 198 23.83 26.02 20.12
N TYR A 199 24.67 27.06 20.21
CA TYR A 199 25.19 27.81 19.07
C TYR A 199 26.61 27.39 18.64
N GLU A 200 27.15 26.32 19.21
CA GLU A 200 28.54 25.91 18.98
C GLU A 200 28.70 25.13 17.68
N THR A 201 29.36 25.72 16.68
CA THR A 201 29.44 25.19 15.31
C THR A 201 30.65 24.29 15.03
N ARG A 202 31.61 24.17 15.98
CA ARG A 202 32.91 23.53 15.75
C ARG A 202 33.10 22.15 16.38
N THR A 203 32.22 21.74 17.31
CA THR A 203 32.28 20.42 17.96
C THR A 203 30.88 19.79 18.01
N THR A 204 30.78 18.50 17.68
CA THR A 204 29.54 17.72 17.72
C THR A 204 29.11 17.48 19.17
N ARG A 205 28.39 18.42 19.80
CA ARG A 205 27.88 18.24 21.18
C ARG A 205 26.46 17.69 21.27
N LEU A 206 25.62 17.86 20.24
CA LEU A 206 24.25 17.39 20.26
C LEU A 206 23.80 16.82 18.90
N HIS A 207 23.68 15.49 18.84
CA HIS A 207 23.10 14.74 17.73
C HIS A 207 21.97 13.80 18.15
N ALA A 208 21.55 13.88 19.40
CA ALA A 208 20.45 13.08 19.93
C ALA A 208 19.11 13.56 19.38
N LYS A 209 18.21 12.60 19.18
CA LYS A 209 16.87 12.83 18.63
C LYS A 209 15.93 11.96 19.43
N ALA A 210 15.16 12.63 20.27
CA ALA A 210 14.34 11.92 21.21
C ALA A 210 13.18 12.76 21.74
N TRP A 211 12.10 12.06 22.00
CA TRP A 211 10.89 12.57 22.63
C TRP A 211 10.70 11.88 23.96
N LEU A 212 10.22 12.62 24.95
CA LEU A 212 9.82 12.07 26.23
C LEU A 212 8.46 12.67 26.62
N PHE A 213 7.52 11.77 26.85
CA PHE A 213 6.14 12.07 27.20
C PHE A 213 5.90 11.63 28.62
N HIS A 214 5.67 12.60 29.50
CA HIS A 214 5.38 12.35 30.90
C HIS A 214 3.87 12.32 31.12
N ARG A 215 3.41 11.40 31.96
CA ARG A 215 2.03 11.24 32.37
C ARG A 215 1.94 11.08 33.87
N ASN A 216 1.01 11.79 34.49
CA ASN A 216 0.73 11.67 35.91
C ASN A 216 0.22 10.27 36.30
N THR A 217 -0.19 9.46 35.31
CA THR A 217 -0.61 8.06 35.49
C THR A 217 0.56 7.09 35.70
N GLY A 218 1.81 7.54 35.52
CA GLY A 218 3.00 6.68 35.64
C GLY A 218 3.31 5.85 34.39
N PHE A 219 2.60 6.07 33.28
CA PHE A 219 2.84 5.42 31.99
C PHE A 219 3.63 6.32 31.03
N ASP A 220 4.77 6.82 31.51
CA ASP A 220 5.70 7.62 30.72
C ASP A 220 6.27 6.80 29.57
N THR A 221 6.51 7.46 28.44
CA THR A 221 7.03 6.86 27.21
C THR A 221 8.11 7.77 26.63
N ALA A 222 9.11 7.17 25.99
CA ALA A 222 10.13 7.92 25.29
C ALA A 222 10.38 7.31 23.91
N PHE A 223 10.83 8.12 22.96
CA PHE A 223 11.25 7.67 21.64
C PHE A 223 12.69 8.12 21.46
N VAL A 224 13.60 7.22 21.14
CA VAL A 224 15.02 7.52 20.93
C VAL A 224 15.45 6.91 19.59
N GLY A 225 16.03 7.72 18.72
CA GLY A 225 16.35 7.21 17.38
C GLY A 225 17.09 8.17 16.47
N SER A 226 16.94 7.92 15.18
CA SER A 226 17.54 8.70 14.10
C SER A 226 16.61 9.80 13.55
N SER A 227 15.34 9.84 14.00
CA SER A 227 14.35 10.78 13.49
C SER A 227 14.44 12.20 14.07
N ASN A 228 14.83 13.17 13.23
CA ASN A 228 14.71 14.60 13.54
C ASN A 228 13.26 15.12 13.40
N LEU A 229 13.01 16.36 13.81
CA LEU A 229 11.78 17.09 13.53
C LEU A 229 11.79 17.64 12.09
N SER A 230 11.89 16.70 11.14
CA SER A 230 11.75 16.93 9.71
C SER A 230 10.75 15.92 9.15
N ARG A 231 10.10 16.27 8.04
CA ARG A 231 9.16 15.38 7.36
C ARG A 231 9.80 14.03 6.99
N SER A 232 10.99 14.07 6.41
CA SER A 232 11.71 12.85 6.04
C SER A 232 11.92 11.94 7.25
N ALA A 233 12.25 12.50 8.41
CA ALA A 233 12.51 11.69 9.58
C ALA A 233 11.25 11.17 10.29
N LEU A 234 10.16 11.94 10.27
CA LEU A 234 8.92 11.58 10.96
C LEU A 234 8.00 10.68 10.14
N VAL A 235 8.20 10.62 8.82
CA VAL A 235 7.26 9.97 7.91
C VAL A 235 7.96 9.13 6.83
N ASP A 236 8.93 9.68 6.08
CA ASP A 236 9.38 9.10 4.78
C ASP A 236 10.72 8.32 4.83
N GLY A 237 11.45 8.44 5.93
CA GLY A 237 12.82 8.00 6.04
C GLY A 237 12.91 6.60 6.66
N LEU A 238 13.88 5.83 6.18
CA LEU A 238 14.36 4.62 6.86
C LEU A 238 15.00 5.04 8.18
N GLU A 239 14.18 5.17 9.21
CA GLU A 239 14.57 5.71 10.51
C GLU A 239 14.31 4.65 11.56
N TRP A 240 15.23 4.49 12.50
CA TRP A 240 15.07 3.53 13.57
C TRP A 240 14.78 4.30 14.85
N ASN A 241 13.58 4.13 15.38
CA ASN A 241 13.15 4.76 16.63
C ASN A 241 12.75 3.68 17.62
N VAL A 242 13.46 3.63 18.74
CA VAL A 242 13.09 2.75 19.84
C VAL A 242 12.16 3.52 20.76
N ARG A 243 10.92 3.03 20.87
CA ARG A 243 9.98 3.40 21.90
C ARG A 243 10.34 2.69 23.20
N LEU A 244 10.54 3.48 24.25
CA LEU A 244 10.75 3.05 25.62
C LEU A 244 9.47 3.27 26.41
N SER A 245 9.25 2.43 27.42
CA SER A 245 8.11 2.52 28.32
C SER A 245 8.62 2.49 29.75
N SER A 246 8.05 3.32 30.61
CA SER A 246 8.32 3.27 32.05
C SER A 246 7.94 1.93 32.70
N VAL A 247 7.08 1.13 32.07
CA VAL A 247 6.68 -0.19 32.55
C VAL A 247 7.68 -1.26 32.11
N ALA A 248 7.99 -1.32 30.81
CA ALA A 248 8.92 -2.33 30.28
C ALA A 248 10.40 -2.00 30.55
N THR A 249 10.76 -0.72 30.54
CA THR A 249 12.14 -0.22 30.63
C THR A 249 12.29 0.98 31.59
N PRO A 250 11.89 0.85 32.87
CA PRO A 250 11.85 1.96 33.84
C PRO A 250 13.20 2.66 34.01
N ASP A 251 14.31 1.91 34.10
CA ASP A 251 15.65 2.49 34.27
C ASP A 251 16.11 3.32 33.09
N LEU A 252 15.74 2.93 31.86
CA LEU A 252 16.09 3.68 30.65
C LEU A 252 15.31 4.99 30.59
N VAL A 253 14.02 4.97 30.91
CA VAL A 253 13.20 6.20 30.94
C VAL A 253 13.67 7.15 32.05
N ARG A 254 14.00 6.64 33.25
CA ARG A 254 14.58 7.46 34.34
C ARG A 254 15.92 8.07 33.94
N LYS A 255 16.82 7.27 33.37
CA LYS A 255 18.12 7.76 32.88
C LYS A 255 17.96 8.79 31.77
N PHE A 256 17.02 8.56 30.85
CA PHE A 256 16.70 9.50 29.78
C PHE A 256 16.22 10.84 30.36
N ALA A 257 15.23 10.81 31.27
CA ALA A 257 14.70 12.01 31.92
C ALA A 257 15.80 12.79 32.66
N GLY A 258 16.63 12.10 33.45
CA GLY A 258 17.77 12.71 34.15
C GLY A 258 18.83 13.30 33.23
N THR A 259 19.07 12.66 32.07
CA THR A 259 20.01 13.17 31.05
C THR A 259 19.43 14.41 30.36
N PHE A 260 18.14 14.40 30.02
CA PHE A 260 17.46 15.56 29.46
C PHE A 260 17.51 16.75 30.42
N ASP A 261 17.20 16.54 31.71
CA ASP A 261 17.26 17.61 32.71
C ASP A 261 18.70 18.11 32.93
N SER A 262 19.70 17.24 32.79
CA SER A 262 21.11 17.67 32.82
C SER A 262 21.43 18.62 31.67
N TYR A 263 21.01 18.30 30.43
CA TYR A 263 21.19 19.21 29.28
C TYR A 263 20.34 20.48 29.39
N TRP A 264 19.13 20.37 29.90
CA TRP A 264 18.24 21.51 30.11
C TRP A 264 18.85 22.54 31.06
N ASN A 265 19.64 22.10 32.05
CA ASN A 265 20.30 22.97 33.03
C ASN A 265 21.77 23.27 32.70
N ASP A 266 22.30 22.76 31.58
CA ASP A 266 23.67 23.00 31.16
C ASP A 266 23.83 24.44 30.61
N PRO A 267 24.80 25.23 31.11
CA PRO A 267 25.06 26.60 30.65
C PRO A 267 25.37 26.72 29.13
N GLY A 268 25.76 25.63 28.48
CA GLY A 268 26.03 25.57 27.03
C GLY A 268 24.77 25.61 26.15
N PHE A 269 23.57 25.48 26.73
CA PHE A 269 22.30 25.66 26.05
C PHE A 269 21.62 26.95 26.55
N LEU A 270 21.53 27.94 25.66
CA LEU A 270 21.00 29.25 26.01
C LEU A 270 19.50 29.32 25.68
N ASP A 271 18.73 29.99 26.53
CA ASP A 271 17.33 30.28 26.24
C ASP A 271 17.19 31.06 24.93
N TYR A 272 16.19 30.68 24.14
CA TYR A 272 15.82 31.35 22.90
C TYR A 272 14.45 31.98 23.02
N ASP A 273 14.42 33.30 22.86
CA ASP A 273 13.20 34.09 22.71
C ASP A 273 13.29 34.85 21.36
N PRO A 274 12.39 34.62 20.40
CA PRO A 274 12.41 35.32 19.12
C PRO A 274 12.04 36.81 19.24
N ASP A 275 11.52 37.26 20.39
CA ASP A 275 11.23 38.67 20.68
C ASP A 275 12.45 39.38 21.33
N ASP A 276 13.47 38.63 21.79
CA ASP A 276 14.79 39.18 22.11
C ASP A 276 15.63 39.32 20.83
N ALA A 277 15.85 40.59 20.43
CA ALA A 277 16.64 40.93 19.25
C ALA A 277 18.05 40.34 19.27
N ALA A 278 18.69 40.21 20.44
CA ALA A 278 20.01 39.64 20.57
C ALA A 278 20.01 38.12 20.34
N ALA A 279 19.00 37.40 20.86
CA ALA A 279 18.83 35.96 20.64
C ALA A 279 18.47 35.63 19.18
N ALA A 280 17.54 36.38 18.59
CA ALA A 280 17.14 36.22 17.19
C ALA A 280 18.28 36.55 16.20
N GLN A 281 19.16 37.50 16.53
CA GLN A 281 20.36 37.80 15.75
C GLN A 281 21.40 36.68 15.86
N ARG A 282 21.66 36.19 17.08
CA ARG A 282 22.60 35.08 17.34
C ARG A 282 22.26 33.82 16.54
N LEU A 283 20.97 33.48 16.46
CA LEU A 283 20.50 32.34 15.66
C LEU A 283 20.71 32.55 14.15
N ARG A 284 20.41 33.75 13.62
CA ARG A 284 20.64 34.07 12.21
C ARG A 284 22.10 33.96 11.79
N GLU A 285 22.99 34.52 12.61
CA GLU A 285 24.43 34.49 12.34
C GLU A 285 25.00 33.08 12.38
N ALA A 286 24.48 32.23 13.25
CA ALA A 286 24.91 30.83 13.36
C ALA A 286 24.44 29.97 12.18
N LEU A 287 23.27 30.24 11.59
CA LEU A 287 22.70 29.47 10.48
C LEU A 287 23.26 29.88 9.09
N GLY A 288 23.79 31.10 8.93
CA GLY A 288 24.17 31.67 7.63
C GLY A 288 25.55 31.26 7.06
N ARG A 289 26.31 30.36 7.69
CA ARG A 289 27.75 30.17 7.38
C ARG A 289 28.12 29.06 6.36
N ASP A 290 27.21 28.17 5.92
CA ASP A 290 27.61 26.94 5.18
C ASP A 290 26.90 26.63 3.83
N GLN A 291 26.25 27.59 3.16
CA GLN A 291 25.60 27.33 1.85
C GLN A 291 26.50 27.65 0.64
N ILE A 292 27.49 26.81 0.31
CA ILE A 292 28.17 26.84 -1.00
C ILE A 292 28.33 25.42 -1.61
N ASN A 293 27.59 25.20 -2.70
CA ASN A 293 27.81 24.34 -3.88
C ASN A 293 28.18 22.84 -3.75
N ALA A 294 27.32 21.99 -4.36
CA ALA A 294 27.75 20.93 -5.29
C ALA A 294 26.60 20.55 -6.26
N PRO A 295 26.83 20.51 -7.59
CA PRO A 295 25.98 19.81 -8.55
C PRO A 295 26.59 18.44 -8.92
N SER A 296 25.78 17.50 -9.42
CA SER A 296 26.31 16.32 -10.12
C SER A 296 25.36 15.86 -11.24
N LEU A 297 25.97 15.66 -12.40
CA LEU A 297 25.44 15.14 -13.67
C LEU A 297 25.66 13.62 -13.76
N VAL A 298 24.73 12.97 -14.46
CA VAL A 298 24.81 11.81 -15.38
C VAL A 298 25.98 10.82 -15.25
N SER A 299 25.65 9.52 -15.13
CA SER A 299 26.52 8.40 -15.49
C SER A 299 25.69 7.25 -16.08
N GLY A 300 26.26 6.56 -17.08
CA GLY A 300 25.70 5.42 -17.80
C GLY A 300 25.53 4.17 -16.93
N LEU A 301 24.49 4.18 -16.11
CA LEU A 301 23.99 3.02 -15.38
C LEU A 301 23.01 2.26 -16.27
N GLU A 302 23.18 0.94 -16.33
CA GLU A 302 22.18 0.01 -16.86
C GLU A 302 20.79 0.34 -16.28
N VAL A 303 19.81 0.62 -17.13
CA VAL A 303 18.46 0.99 -16.68
C VAL A 303 17.77 -0.27 -16.15
N ARG A 304 17.77 -0.45 -14.82
CA ARG A 304 17.05 -1.53 -14.15
C ARG A 304 15.60 -1.12 -13.87
N PRO A 305 14.62 -1.99 -14.09
CA PRO A 305 13.24 -1.70 -13.72
C PRO A 305 13.13 -1.49 -12.22
N TYR A 306 12.38 -0.46 -11.82
CA TYR A 306 11.88 -0.34 -10.45
C TYR A 306 10.86 -1.44 -10.14
N ALA A 307 10.58 -1.68 -8.85
CA ALA A 307 9.69 -2.76 -8.40
C ALA A 307 8.31 -2.73 -9.10
N HIS A 308 7.68 -1.55 -9.20
CA HIS A 308 6.40 -1.37 -9.88
C HIS A 308 6.48 -1.64 -11.39
N GLN A 309 7.61 -1.34 -12.02
CA GLN A 309 7.82 -1.60 -13.45
C GLN A 309 7.98 -3.09 -13.70
N THR A 310 8.68 -3.80 -12.81
CA THR A 310 8.78 -5.27 -12.86
C THR A 310 7.39 -5.90 -12.81
N GLN A 311 6.51 -5.43 -11.93
CA GLN A 311 5.13 -5.94 -11.84
C GLN A 311 4.31 -5.69 -13.11
N ILE A 312 4.42 -4.49 -13.70
CA ILE A 312 3.75 -4.22 -14.98
C ILE A 312 4.26 -5.15 -16.07
N LEU A 313 5.58 -5.38 -16.13
CA LEU A 313 6.19 -6.28 -17.12
C LEU A 313 5.80 -7.75 -16.88
N GLU A 314 5.69 -8.20 -15.63
CA GLU A 314 5.18 -9.54 -15.27
C GLU A 314 3.72 -9.70 -15.69
N GLY A 315 2.88 -8.68 -15.48
CA GLY A 315 1.49 -8.68 -15.94
C GLY A 315 1.38 -8.77 -17.46
N LEU A 316 2.16 -7.98 -18.19
CA LEU A 316 2.24 -8.05 -19.67
C LEU A 316 2.70 -9.43 -20.17
N GLU A 317 3.69 -10.04 -19.49
CA GLU A 317 4.14 -11.39 -19.81
C GLU A 317 3.04 -12.43 -19.54
N SER A 318 2.30 -12.31 -18.43
CA SER A 318 1.18 -13.18 -18.09
C SER A 318 0.09 -13.13 -19.17
N GLU A 319 -0.32 -11.94 -19.61
CA GLU A 319 -1.31 -11.78 -20.68
C GLU A 319 -0.89 -12.50 -21.97
N ARG A 320 0.38 -12.40 -22.35
CA ARG A 320 0.90 -13.03 -23.58
C ARG A 320 1.07 -14.54 -23.45
N VAL A 321 1.69 -14.99 -22.36
CA VAL A 321 2.12 -16.39 -22.20
C VAL A 321 0.99 -17.27 -21.66
N VAL A 322 0.27 -16.80 -20.64
CA VAL A 322 -0.82 -17.56 -20.01
C VAL A 322 -2.07 -17.45 -20.87
N HIS A 323 -2.44 -16.22 -21.24
CA HIS A 323 -3.74 -15.99 -21.86
C HIS A 323 -3.72 -15.90 -23.39
N GLY A 324 -2.54 -15.87 -24.02
CA GLY A 324 -2.41 -15.69 -25.48
C GLY A 324 -2.90 -14.33 -25.98
N ARG A 325 -2.91 -13.31 -25.11
CA ARG A 325 -3.40 -11.96 -25.41
C ARG A 325 -2.25 -11.04 -25.77
N HIS A 326 -2.34 -10.49 -26.97
CA HIS A 326 -1.30 -9.65 -27.57
C HIS A 326 -1.72 -8.18 -27.77
N ARG A 327 -2.94 -7.84 -27.32
CA ARG A 327 -3.43 -6.45 -27.28
C ARG A 327 -3.65 -6.11 -25.82
N ASN A 328 -2.75 -5.30 -25.26
CA ASN A 328 -2.66 -5.08 -23.82
C ASN A 328 -2.73 -3.60 -23.47
N LEU A 329 -3.51 -3.26 -22.43
CA LEU A 329 -3.63 -1.92 -21.89
C LEU A 329 -2.97 -1.83 -20.52
N VAL A 330 -2.01 -0.92 -20.38
CA VAL A 330 -1.41 -0.56 -19.08
C VAL A 330 -1.97 0.78 -18.63
N VAL A 331 -2.61 0.76 -17.47
CA VAL A 331 -3.04 1.95 -16.76
C VAL A 331 -2.00 2.27 -15.71
N ALA A 332 -1.36 3.43 -15.78
CA ALA A 332 -0.39 3.83 -14.77
C ALA A 332 -0.39 5.35 -14.55
N ALA A 333 -0.32 5.73 -13.28
CA ALA A 333 -0.33 7.13 -12.85
C ALA A 333 0.69 7.99 -13.61
N THR A 334 0.39 9.29 -13.76
CA THR A 334 1.31 10.20 -14.48
C THR A 334 2.60 10.37 -13.70
N GLY A 335 3.75 10.16 -14.34
CA GLY A 335 5.07 10.32 -13.70
C GLY A 335 5.72 9.02 -13.22
N THR A 336 5.08 7.86 -13.38
CA THR A 336 5.61 6.54 -12.94
C THR A 336 6.50 5.84 -13.97
N GLY A 337 6.82 6.52 -15.08
CA GLY A 337 7.68 5.97 -16.14
C GLY A 337 6.99 5.02 -17.12
N LYS A 338 5.74 5.30 -17.54
CA LYS A 338 5.02 4.53 -18.58
C LYS A 338 5.87 4.24 -19.82
N THR A 339 6.56 5.26 -20.30
CA THR A 339 7.46 5.16 -21.44
C THR A 339 8.65 4.24 -21.17
N VAL A 340 9.20 4.25 -19.95
CA VAL A 340 10.29 3.35 -19.54
C VAL A 340 9.82 1.89 -19.55
N VAL A 341 8.61 1.63 -19.06
CA VAL A 341 7.99 0.29 -19.11
C VAL A 341 7.87 -0.19 -20.55
N ALA A 342 7.34 0.64 -21.46
CA ALA A 342 7.19 0.25 -22.86
C ALA A 342 8.55 0.01 -23.55
N ALA A 343 9.58 0.77 -23.19
CA ALA A 343 10.94 0.54 -23.69
C ALA A 343 11.55 -0.77 -23.16
N LEU A 344 11.39 -1.06 -21.87
CA LEU A 344 11.87 -2.31 -21.25
C LEU A 344 11.10 -3.54 -21.77
N ASP A 345 9.79 -3.41 -21.99
CA ASP A 345 8.95 -4.45 -22.59
C ASP A 345 9.42 -4.76 -24.01
N TYR A 346 9.62 -3.72 -24.84
CA TYR A 346 10.19 -3.88 -26.17
C TYR A 346 11.58 -4.52 -26.14
N ALA A 347 12.44 -4.12 -25.20
CA ALA A 347 13.77 -4.70 -25.02
C ALA A 347 13.74 -6.21 -24.71
N ARG A 348 12.70 -6.69 -24.02
CA ARG A 348 12.48 -8.13 -23.78
C ARG A 348 11.95 -8.83 -25.03
N LEU A 349 11.01 -8.20 -25.73
CA LEU A 349 10.35 -8.78 -26.91
C LEU A 349 11.30 -8.95 -28.10
N ARG A 350 12.16 -7.95 -28.37
CA ARG A 350 13.01 -7.89 -29.58
C ARG A 350 13.82 -9.15 -29.86
N ALA A 351 14.22 -9.89 -28.82
CA ALA A 351 14.96 -11.15 -28.96
C ALA A 351 14.13 -12.27 -29.64
N SER A 352 12.81 -12.13 -29.66
CA SER A 352 11.85 -13.09 -30.23
C SER A 352 11.05 -12.54 -31.41
N LEU A 353 11.22 -11.25 -31.75
CA LEU A 353 10.51 -10.60 -32.85
C LEU A 353 11.15 -10.96 -34.20
N PRO A 354 10.33 -11.18 -35.24
CA PRO A 354 10.83 -11.60 -36.55
C PRO A 354 11.45 -10.47 -37.36
N ARG A 355 10.97 -9.23 -37.21
CA ARG A 355 11.42 -8.06 -37.98
C ARG A 355 12.02 -6.96 -37.12
N ASP A 356 11.82 -6.98 -35.80
CA ASP A 356 12.27 -5.97 -34.83
C ASP A 356 11.82 -4.55 -35.26
N ARG A 357 10.50 -4.38 -35.51
CA ARG A 357 9.92 -3.10 -35.97
C ARG A 357 8.93 -2.52 -34.97
N LEU A 358 9.10 -1.23 -34.66
CA LEU A 358 8.33 -0.49 -33.65
C LEU A 358 7.65 0.74 -34.25
N LEU A 359 6.38 0.94 -33.91
CA LEU A 359 5.70 2.22 -34.05
C LEU A 359 5.26 2.74 -32.68
N PHE A 360 5.80 3.87 -32.26
CA PHE A 360 5.36 4.60 -31.07
C PHE A 360 4.50 5.81 -31.48
N VAL A 361 3.30 5.90 -30.93
CA VAL A 361 2.27 6.86 -31.32
C VAL A 361 1.91 7.75 -30.14
N ALA A 362 1.92 9.06 -30.35
CA ALA A 362 1.42 10.05 -29.39
C ALA A 362 0.80 11.26 -30.11
N HIS A 363 0.07 12.11 -29.39
CA HIS A 363 -0.64 13.25 -30.00
C HIS A 363 0.18 14.56 -30.08
N ARG A 364 1.36 14.62 -29.44
CA ARG A 364 2.22 15.82 -29.33
C ARG A 364 3.68 15.51 -29.63
N LYS A 365 4.38 16.47 -30.26
CA LYS A 365 5.79 16.35 -30.64
C LYS A 365 6.69 16.18 -29.42
N GLU A 366 6.45 16.93 -28.36
CA GLU A 366 7.26 16.92 -27.14
C GLU A 366 7.24 15.54 -26.45
N ILE A 367 6.08 14.87 -26.46
CA ILE A 367 5.93 13.50 -25.91
C ILE A 367 6.72 12.50 -26.76
N LEU A 368 6.70 12.64 -28.09
CA LEU A 368 7.45 11.78 -29.01
C LEU A 368 8.96 11.94 -28.82
N GLU A 369 9.47 13.17 -28.69
CA GLU A 369 10.89 13.44 -28.46
C GLU A 369 11.37 12.85 -27.13
N GLN A 370 10.59 13.04 -26.06
CA GLN A 370 10.86 12.46 -24.74
C GLN A 370 10.83 10.91 -24.80
N SER A 371 9.87 10.35 -25.54
CA SER A 371 9.73 8.91 -25.66
C SER A 371 10.89 8.29 -26.42
N ARG A 372 11.26 8.88 -27.55
CA ARG A 372 12.44 8.48 -28.31
C ARG A 372 13.70 8.49 -27.44
N ARG A 373 13.92 9.57 -26.67
CA ARG A 373 15.05 9.65 -25.73
C ARG A 373 15.07 8.51 -24.71
N THR A 374 13.90 8.16 -24.16
CA THR A 374 13.79 7.06 -23.18
C THR A 374 14.17 5.72 -23.80
N TYR A 375 13.75 5.45 -25.05
CA TYR A 375 14.12 4.23 -25.76
C TYR A 375 15.63 4.18 -26.06
N LEU A 376 16.25 5.30 -26.46
CA LEU A 376 17.72 5.39 -26.65
C LEU A 376 18.47 4.99 -25.37
N GLU A 377 18.02 5.49 -24.21
CA GLU A 377 18.65 5.24 -22.90
C GLU A 377 18.47 3.78 -22.44
N VAL A 378 17.27 3.21 -22.56
CA VAL A 378 16.97 1.83 -22.14
C VAL A 378 17.66 0.79 -23.02
N LEU A 379 17.67 1.01 -24.34
CA LEU A 379 18.26 0.08 -25.30
C LEU A 379 19.78 0.23 -25.44
N ALA A 380 20.36 1.28 -24.83
CA ALA A 380 21.76 1.66 -24.98
C ALA A 380 22.19 1.81 -26.46
N ASP A 381 21.28 2.28 -27.32
CA ASP A 381 21.49 2.48 -28.75
C ASP A 381 21.24 3.94 -29.10
N GLY A 382 22.30 4.69 -29.40
CA GLY A 382 22.25 6.12 -29.74
C GLY A 382 21.59 6.46 -31.08
N THR A 383 21.27 5.45 -31.90
CA THR A 383 20.70 5.63 -33.24
C THR A 383 19.22 5.22 -33.35
N PHE A 384 18.63 4.75 -32.25
CA PHE A 384 17.27 4.21 -32.24
C PHE A 384 16.19 5.29 -32.48
N GLY A 385 15.24 4.97 -33.35
CA GLY A 385 14.03 5.78 -33.58
C GLY A 385 14.18 6.92 -34.59
N GLU A 386 13.20 7.05 -35.48
CA GLU A 386 13.01 8.14 -36.44
C GLU A 386 11.71 8.89 -36.14
N MET A 387 11.70 10.22 -36.30
CA MET A 387 10.53 11.05 -35.98
C MET A 387 9.61 11.22 -37.20
N TYR A 388 8.29 11.16 -36.97
CA TYR A 388 7.27 11.52 -37.96
C TYR A 388 6.26 12.53 -37.39
N VAL A 389 6.67 13.81 -37.36
CA VAL A 389 5.88 14.90 -36.80
C VAL A 389 6.33 16.25 -37.38
N GLN A 390 5.40 17.17 -37.62
CA GLN A 390 5.68 18.58 -38.00
C GLN A 390 6.73 18.78 -39.13
N GLY A 391 6.66 17.96 -40.18
CA GLY A 391 7.54 18.08 -41.35
C GLY A 391 8.74 17.14 -41.36
N GLU A 392 9.07 16.52 -40.23
CA GLU A 392 10.05 15.43 -40.17
C GLU A 392 9.46 14.15 -40.78
N ARG A 393 10.27 13.37 -41.51
CA ARG A 393 9.87 12.10 -42.14
C ARG A 393 10.91 11.01 -41.88
N PRO A 394 10.48 9.78 -41.53
CA PRO A 394 11.39 8.65 -41.39
C PRO A 394 11.81 8.13 -42.78
N ASP A 395 13.06 7.72 -42.88
CA ASP A 395 13.65 7.15 -44.09
C ASP A 395 13.46 5.63 -44.13
N ARG A 396 13.70 4.94 -43.00
CA ARG A 396 13.72 3.46 -42.94
C ARG A 396 12.38 2.86 -42.56
N TRP A 397 11.56 3.58 -41.79
CA TRP A 397 10.27 3.11 -41.29
C TRP A 397 10.34 1.84 -40.42
N GLU A 398 11.47 1.61 -39.74
CA GLU A 398 11.64 0.42 -38.87
C GLU A 398 11.28 0.72 -37.41
N HIS A 399 11.77 1.84 -36.87
CA HIS A 399 11.52 2.29 -35.50
C HIS A 399 11.00 3.72 -35.56
N VAL A 400 9.68 3.92 -35.55
CA VAL A 400 9.08 5.22 -35.88
C VAL A 400 8.35 5.80 -34.67
N PHE A 401 8.61 7.06 -34.37
CA PHE A 401 7.92 7.86 -33.36
C PHE A 401 7.05 8.91 -34.06
N ALA A 402 5.75 8.63 -34.18
CA ALA A 402 4.84 9.36 -35.06
C ALA A 402 3.68 10.03 -34.33
N SER A 403 3.27 11.20 -34.83
CA SER A 403 2.00 11.80 -34.41
C SER A 403 0.82 11.20 -35.17
N VAL A 404 -0.33 11.03 -34.50
CA VAL A 404 -1.54 10.53 -35.17
C VAL A 404 -1.97 11.45 -36.32
N GLN A 405 -1.77 12.76 -36.18
CA GLN A 405 -2.08 13.71 -37.25
C GLN A 405 -1.17 13.49 -38.47
N SER A 406 0.13 13.25 -38.27
CA SER A 406 1.05 12.94 -39.35
C SER A 406 0.73 11.62 -40.04
N LEU A 407 0.41 10.56 -39.27
CA LEU A 407 -0.02 9.27 -39.81
C LEU A 407 -1.33 9.39 -40.60
N ALA A 408 -2.30 10.16 -40.09
CA ALA A 408 -3.56 10.40 -40.79
C ALA A 408 -3.34 11.18 -42.10
N ALA A 409 -2.46 12.19 -42.10
CA ALA A 409 -2.12 12.97 -43.29
C ALA A 409 -1.35 12.16 -44.35
N TYR A 410 -0.54 11.19 -43.93
CA TYR A 410 0.11 10.23 -44.83
C TYR A 410 -0.90 9.32 -45.53
N GLY A 411 -2.02 9.02 -44.87
CA GLY A 411 -2.91 7.94 -45.22
C GLY A 411 -2.42 6.64 -44.58
N VAL A 412 -2.98 6.30 -43.42
CA VAL A 412 -2.64 5.08 -42.67
C VAL A 412 -2.76 3.83 -43.55
N ASP A 413 -3.72 3.80 -44.47
CA ASP A 413 -3.96 2.67 -45.36
C ASP A 413 -2.79 2.38 -46.32
N HIS A 414 -1.86 3.34 -46.50
CA HIS A 414 -0.62 3.14 -47.27
C HIS A 414 0.44 2.32 -46.52
N ILE A 415 0.32 2.20 -45.19
CA ILE A 415 1.23 1.38 -44.37
C ILE A 415 0.69 -0.05 -44.40
N PRO A 416 1.48 -1.08 -44.74
CA PRO A 416 1.01 -2.46 -44.66
C PRO A 416 0.54 -2.81 -43.24
N PRO A 417 -0.60 -3.53 -43.07
CA PRO A 417 -1.14 -3.85 -41.76
C PRO A 417 -0.16 -4.55 -40.82
N ASP A 418 0.71 -5.43 -41.35
CA ASP A 418 1.69 -6.23 -40.60
C ASP A 418 3.11 -5.62 -40.61
N HIS A 419 3.26 -4.35 -41.03
CA HIS A 419 4.57 -3.72 -41.19
C HIS A 419 5.36 -3.59 -39.89
N PHE A 420 4.67 -3.29 -38.78
CA PHE A 420 5.26 -3.16 -37.45
C PHE A 420 4.97 -4.40 -36.60
N ASP A 421 6.00 -4.93 -35.93
CA ASP A 421 5.83 -6.05 -35.00
C ASP A 421 5.22 -5.56 -33.68
N VAL A 422 5.60 -4.36 -33.23
CA VAL A 422 5.11 -3.75 -31.99
C VAL A 422 4.55 -2.37 -32.28
N VAL A 423 3.33 -2.10 -31.79
CA VAL A 423 2.73 -0.76 -31.82
C VAL A 423 2.45 -0.33 -30.38
N VAL A 424 3.03 0.79 -29.97
CA VAL A 424 2.80 1.42 -28.67
C VAL A 424 2.03 2.71 -28.90
N VAL A 425 0.92 2.88 -28.18
CA VAL A 425 0.07 4.08 -28.27
C VAL A 425 -0.03 4.71 -26.89
N ASP A 426 0.59 5.87 -26.72
CA ASP A 426 0.56 6.65 -25.47
C ASP A 426 -0.68 7.56 -25.41
N GLU A 427 -1.13 7.84 -24.19
CA GLU A 427 -2.40 8.52 -23.89
C GLU A 427 -3.59 7.86 -24.63
N PHE A 428 -3.70 6.52 -24.49
CA PHE A 428 -4.68 5.69 -25.20
C PHE A 428 -6.15 6.08 -24.95
N HIS A 429 -6.45 6.91 -23.94
CA HIS A 429 -7.79 7.44 -23.74
C HIS A 429 -8.32 8.28 -24.94
N HIS A 430 -7.44 8.67 -25.88
CA HIS A 430 -7.81 9.28 -27.17
C HIS A 430 -8.25 8.29 -28.25
N ALA A 431 -8.16 6.97 -28.01
CA ALA A 431 -8.34 5.93 -29.04
C ALA A 431 -9.69 5.95 -29.77
N GLN A 432 -10.74 6.49 -29.15
CA GLN A 432 -12.08 6.62 -29.75
C GLN A 432 -12.17 7.73 -30.82
N ALA A 433 -11.18 8.63 -30.93
CA ALA A 433 -11.15 9.61 -32.01
C ALA A 433 -11.08 8.89 -33.36
N PRO A 434 -11.80 9.33 -34.41
CA PRO A 434 -11.84 8.63 -35.70
C PRO A 434 -10.46 8.33 -36.31
N THR A 435 -9.50 9.21 -36.08
CA THR A 435 -8.12 9.06 -36.55
C THR A 435 -7.36 7.96 -35.82
N TYR A 436 -7.49 7.88 -34.48
CA TYR A 436 -6.90 6.79 -33.69
C TYR A 436 -7.57 5.45 -34.01
N ARG A 437 -8.90 5.45 -34.08
CA ARG A 437 -9.68 4.25 -34.36
C ARG A 437 -9.28 3.64 -35.70
N ARG A 438 -9.18 4.44 -36.75
CA ARG A 438 -8.71 3.99 -38.07
C ARG A 438 -7.30 3.40 -38.01
N LEU A 439 -6.40 3.99 -37.22
CA LEU A 439 -5.04 3.47 -37.02
C LEU A 439 -5.03 2.10 -36.35
N ILE A 440 -5.79 1.96 -35.26
CA ILE A 440 -5.85 0.75 -34.43
C ILE A 440 -6.60 -0.39 -35.15
N GLU A 441 -7.59 -0.07 -35.97
CA GLU A 441 -8.34 -1.04 -36.78
C GLU A 441 -7.52 -1.53 -38.00
N HIS A 442 -6.73 -0.64 -38.62
CA HIS A 442 -5.91 -0.97 -39.79
C HIS A 442 -4.65 -1.76 -39.45
N LEU A 443 -3.88 -1.34 -38.44
CA LEU A 443 -2.64 -2.00 -38.07
C LEU A 443 -2.91 -3.31 -37.32
N GLN A 444 -2.21 -4.37 -37.72
CA GLN A 444 -2.30 -5.73 -37.16
C GLN A 444 -0.90 -6.17 -36.66
N PRO A 445 -0.35 -5.49 -35.64
CA PRO A 445 0.96 -5.85 -35.09
C PRO A 445 0.89 -7.17 -34.32
N ARG A 446 2.06 -7.79 -34.10
CA ARG A 446 2.17 -8.94 -33.19
C ARG A 446 1.91 -8.55 -31.75
N GLU A 447 2.27 -7.34 -31.35
CA GLU A 447 2.03 -6.79 -30.01
C GLU A 447 1.48 -5.36 -30.11
N LEU A 448 0.31 -5.12 -29.52
CA LEU A 448 -0.28 -3.79 -29.38
C LEU A 448 -0.32 -3.41 -27.90
N LEU A 449 0.36 -2.33 -27.53
CA LEU A 449 0.42 -1.82 -26.17
C LEU A 449 -0.22 -0.43 -26.10
N GLY A 450 -1.33 -0.33 -25.38
CA GLY A 450 -1.93 0.94 -24.98
C GLY A 450 -1.37 1.40 -23.63
N LEU A 451 -0.96 2.66 -23.53
CA LEU A 451 -0.55 3.29 -22.27
C LEU A 451 -1.51 4.42 -21.94
N THR A 452 -2.07 4.44 -20.73
CA THR A 452 -2.91 5.56 -20.27
C THR A 452 -2.75 5.76 -18.78
N ALA A 453 -3.06 6.96 -18.30
CA ALA A 453 -3.26 7.18 -16.86
C ALA A 453 -4.67 6.81 -16.41
N THR A 454 -5.63 6.79 -17.32
CA THR A 454 -7.06 6.68 -17.01
C THR A 454 -7.79 5.96 -18.14
N PRO A 455 -8.43 4.80 -17.87
CA PRO A 455 -9.19 4.07 -18.90
C PRO A 455 -10.60 4.67 -19.13
N GLU A 456 -11.21 5.29 -18.11
CA GLU A 456 -12.54 5.90 -18.23
C GLU A 456 -12.47 7.35 -18.74
N ARG A 457 -13.27 7.68 -19.76
CA ARG A 457 -13.45 9.07 -20.22
C ARG A 457 -14.57 9.80 -19.50
N SER A 458 -14.54 11.13 -19.56
CA SER A 458 -15.57 12.03 -19.01
C SER A 458 -16.93 11.95 -19.70
N ASP A 459 -16.98 11.41 -20.92
CA ASP A 459 -18.22 11.15 -21.67
C ASP A 459 -18.82 9.76 -21.37
N GLY A 460 -18.26 9.01 -20.42
CA GLY A 460 -18.75 7.71 -19.98
C GLY A 460 -18.35 6.55 -20.89
N VAL A 461 -17.52 6.79 -21.91
CA VAL A 461 -17.00 5.74 -22.80
C VAL A 461 -15.66 5.22 -22.29
N ASP A 462 -15.51 3.91 -22.31
CA ASP A 462 -14.37 3.20 -21.76
C ASP A 462 -13.42 2.72 -22.88
N VAL A 463 -12.13 3.04 -22.79
CA VAL A 463 -11.16 2.57 -23.80
C VAL A 463 -10.74 1.11 -23.62
N ARG A 464 -11.11 0.48 -22.50
CA ARG A 464 -10.95 -0.96 -22.30
C ARG A 464 -11.65 -1.79 -23.37
N THR A 465 -12.67 -1.25 -24.06
CA THR A 465 -13.36 -1.94 -25.16
C THR A 465 -12.44 -2.33 -26.32
N PHE A 466 -11.31 -1.62 -26.52
CA PHE A 466 -10.30 -1.99 -27.52
C PHE A 466 -9.44 -3.20 -27.12
N PHE A 467 -9.57 -3.63 -25.87
CA PHE A 467 -8.81 -4.70 -25.21
C PHE A 467 -9.76 -5.68 -24.51
N ASP A 468 -10.95 -5.89 -25.08
CA ASP A 468 -11.99 -6.80 -24.57
C ASP A 468 -12.43 -6.52 -23.13
N GLY A 469 -12.48 -5.24 -22.73
CA GLY A 469 -12.92 -4.84 -21.38
C GLY A 469 -11.83 -4.90 -20.31
N ARG A 470 -10.57 -5.17 -20.68
CA ARG A 470 -9.51 -5.55 -19.73
C ARG A 470 -8.32 -4.60 -19.69
N THR A 471 -7.55 -4.70 -18.62
CA THR A 471 -6.26 -4.03 -18.43
C THR A 471 -5.22 -5.05 -17.99
N ALA A 472 -4.07 -5.08 -18.64
CA ALA A 472 -2.97 -5.98 -18.29
C ALA A 472 -2.37 -5.65 -16.92
N TYR A 473 -2.30 -4.35 -16.60
CA TYR A 473 -1.90 -3.88 -15.28
C TYR A 473 -2.47 -2.50 -14.99
N GLU A 474 -2.85 -2.26 -13.73
CA GLU A 474 -3.25 -0.94 -13.22
C GLU A 474 -2.36 -0.54 -12.04
N LEU A 475 -1.52 0.49 -12.23
CA LEU A 475 -0.77 1.12 -11.15
C LEU A 475 -1.50 2.37 -10.67
N ARG A 476 -2.08 2.29 -9.47
CA ARG A 476 -2.88 3.37 -8.91
C ARG A 476 -1.98 4.48 -8.37
N LEU A 477 -2.57 5.66 -8.16
CA LEU A 477 -1.83 6.81 -7.61
C LEU A 477 -1.20 6.49 -6.25
N TRP A 478 -1.93 5.75 -5.42
CA TRP A 478 -1.50 5.32 -4.10
C TRP A 478 -0.18 4.54 -4.13
N ASP A 479 -0.09 3.55 -5.01
CA ASP A 479 1.11 2.71 -5.16
C ASP A 479 2.31 3.55 -5.58
N ALA A 480 2.08 4.52 -6.48
CA ALA A 480 3.11 5.43 -6.96
C ALA A 480 3.63 6.41 -5.89
N LEU A 481 2.80 6.79 -4.93
CA LEU A 481 3.20 7.61 -3.78
C LEU A 481 3.98 6.80 -2.75
N ARG A 482 3.52 5.56 -2.49
CA ARG A 482 4.20 4.64 -1.57
C ARG A 482 5.60 4.29 -2.06
N ASP A 483 5.75 4.01 -3.36
CA ASP A 483 7.02 3.66 -4.00
C ASP A 483 7.95 4.89 -4.21
N ASP A 484 7.63 6.04 -3.61
CA ASP A 484 8.38 7.30 -3.67
C ASP A 484 8.67 7.75 -5.13
N LEU A 485 7.77 7.42 -6.08
CA LEU A 485 7.91 7.80 -7.49
C LEU A 485 7.41 9.22 -7.75
N LEU A 486 6.54 9.70 -6.87
CA LEU A 486 5.90 11.00 -6.90
C LEU A 486 6.28 11.79 -5.64
N VAL A 487 6.15 13.12 -5.67
CA VAL A 487 6.19 13.88 -4.42
C VAL A 487 4.91 13.59 -3.64
N PRO A 488 4.97 13.43 -2.31
CA PRO A 488 3.74 13.24 -1.55
C PRO A 488 2.92 14.54 -1.51
N PHE A 489 1.65 14.45 -1.12
CA PHE A 489 0.72 15.59 -1.19
C PHE A 489 0.16 15.97 0.18
N HIS A 490 -0.09 17.26 0.39
CA HIS A 490 -0.94 17.77 1.48
C HIS A 490 -2.23 18.26 0.86
N TYR A 491 -3.27 17.46 1.03
CA TYR A 491 -4.60 17.73 0.54
C TYR A 491 -5.45 18.34 1.65
N PHE A 492 -6.00 19.52 1.39
CA PHE A 492 -6.89 20.23 2.29
C PHE A 492 -8.27 20.35 1.65
N GLY A 493 -9.24 19.59 2.17
CA GLY A 493 -10.65 19.76 1.84
C GLY A 493 -11.26 20.84 2.72
N VAL A 494 -11.54 22.00 2.12
CA VAL A 494 -12.11 23.17 2.78
C VAL A 494 -13.58 23.30 2.39
N ALA A 495 -14.46 23.48 3.36
CA ALA A 495 -15.88 23.70 3.13
C ALA A 495 -16.09 24.98 2.30
N ASP A 496 -16.84 24.84 1.23
CA ASP A 496 -17.30 25.94 0.40
C ASP A 496 -18.75 26.27 0.77
N ASP A 497 -19.07 27.56 0.88
CA ASP A 497 -20.40 28.01 1.32
C ASP A 497 -21.45 27.92 0.19
N VAL A 498 -21.05 27.36 -0.95
CA VAL A 498 -21.87 27.23 -2.15
C VAL A 498 -22.74 25.97 -2.07
N ASP A 499 -24.06 26.18 -2.16
CA ASP A 499 -25.05 25.11 -2.32
C ASP A 499 -25.26 24.78 -3.80
N LEU A 500 -24.80 23.60 -4.22
CA LEU A 500 -24.94 23.09 -5.58
C LEU A 500 -26.12 22.11 -5.73
N GLN A 501 -26.86 21.82 -4.65
CA GLN A 501 -27.97 20.84 -4.69
C GLN A 501 -29.09 21.27 -5.64
N ARG A 502 -29.25 22.59 -5.83
CA ARG A 502 -30.28 23.20 -6.67
C ARG A 502 -29.87 23.36 -8.13
N ILE A 503 -28.61 23.09 -8.48
CA ILE A 503 -28.13 23.19 -9.86
C ILE A 503 -28.59 21.97 -10.65
N GLU A 504 -29.02 22.22 -11.88
CA GLU A 504 -29.51 21.19 -12.78
C GLU A 504 -28.39 20.20 -13.14
N TRP A 505 -28.73 18.90 -13.11
CA TRP A 505 -27.82 17.81 -13.41
C TRP A 505 -28.20 17.20 -14.77
N LYS A 506 -27.31 17.31 -15.75
CA LYS A 506 -27.54 16.84 -17.13
C LYS A 506 -26.40 15.92 -17.57
N ARG A 507 -26.75 14.77 -18.17
CA ARG A 507 -25.80 13.80 -18.76
C ARG A 507 -24.65 13.42 -17.80
N GLY A 508 -24.97 13.28 -16.52
CA GLY A 508 -23.99 12.87 -15.52
C GLY A 508 -23.03 13.96 -15.09
N SER A 509 -23.30 15.26 -15.30
CA SER A 509 -22.56 16.39 -14.71
C SER A 509 -23.46 17.60 -14.46
N TYR A 510 -22.96 18.61 -13.75
CA TYR A 510 -23.67 19.88 -13.57
C TYR A 510 -23.68 20.72 -14.86
N ASP A 511 -24.76 21.48 -15.07
CA ASP A 511 -24.82 22.48 -16.14
C ASP A 511 -23.74 23.57 -15.96
N THR A 512 -22.82 23.68 -16.91
CA THR A 512 -21.65 24.57 -16.81
C THR A 512 -22.02 26.05 -16.78
N SER A 513 -23.12 26.44 -17.46
CA SER A 513 -23.59 27.82 -17.48
C SER A 513 -24.19 28.23 -16.13
N ALA A 514 -24.95 27.32 -15.49
CA ALA A 514 -25.48 27.52 -14.16
C ALA A 514 -24.37 27.55 -13.10
N LEU A 515 -23.35 26.71 -13.22
CA LEU A 515 -22.16 26.78 -12.35
C LEU A 515 -21.42 28.12 -12.51
N ASP A 516 -21.20 28.57 -13.74
CA ASP A 516 -20.49 29.82 -14.01
C ASP A 516 -21.16 31.02 -13.33
N ALA A 517 -22.49 31.09 -13.36
CA ALA A 517 -23.27 32.14 -12.71
C ALA A 517 -23.13 32.15 -11.16
N VAL A 518 -22.85 31.01 -10.56
CA VAL A 518 -22.68 30.88 -9.10
C VAL A 518 -21.25 31.22 -8.65
N TYR A 519 -20.26 30.90 -9.49
CA TYR A 519 -18.84 31.05 -9.14
C TYR A 519 -18.22 32.37 -9.60
N THR A 520 -18.65 32.94 -10.72
CA THR A 520 -18.09 34.18 -11.27
C THR A 520 -18.65 35.40 -10.53
N GLY A 521 -17.77 36.33 -10.12
CA GLY A 521 -18.17 37.56 -9.41
C GLY A 521 -18.50 37.38 -7.93
N ASN A 522 -18.21 36.22 -7.35
CA ASN A 522 -18.42 35.93 -5.93
C ASN A 522 -17.20 36.35 -5.08
N ASP A 523 -17.11 37.65 -4.79
CA ASP A 523 -15.96 38.23 -4.06
C ASP A 523 -15.77 37.65 -2.66
N ALA A 524 -16.86 37.28 -1.98
CA ALA A 524 -16.80 36.64 -0.66
C ALA A 524 -16.09 35.28 -0.71
N ARG A 525 -16.44 34.45 -1.71
CA ARG A 525 -15.77 33.17 -1.97
C ARG A 525 -14.32 33.37 -2.40
N ALA A 526 -14.05 34.30 -3.31
CA ALA A 526 -12.69 34.58 -3.77
C ALA A 526 -11.78 35.04 -2.61
N ALA A 527 -12.30 35.87 -1.70
CA ALA A 527 -11.58 36.27 -0.48
C ALA A 527 -11.31 35.07 0.45
N LYS A 528 -12.27 34.14 0.58
CA LYS A 528 -12.07 32.87 1.32
C LYS A 528 -10.94 32.04 0.70
N ILE A 529 -10.97 31.86 -0.63
CA ILE A 529 -9.94 31.11 -1.36
C ILE A 529 -8.55 31.71 -1.13
N ILE A 530 -8.40 33.03 -1.20
CA ILE A 530 -7.12 33.71 -0.95
C ILE A 530 -6.64 33.49 0.48
N ARG A 531 -7.52 33.65 1.48
CA ARG A 531 -7.17 33.44 2.90
C ARG A 531 -6.67 32.02 3.14
N GLU A 532 -7.40 31.01 2.68
CA GLU A 532 -7.02 29.60 2.83
C GLU A 532 -5.71 29.30 2.09
N THR A 533 -5.52 29.88 0.89
CA THR A 533 -4.27 29.72 0.15
C THR A 533 -3.09 30.31 0.93
N THR A 534 -3.26 31.50 1.52
CA THR A 534 -2.21 32.17 2.32
C THR A 534 -1.93 31.46 3.64
N ASP A 535 -2.94 30.84 4.25
CA ASP A 535 -2.79 30.07 5.48
C ASP A 535 -2.03 28.74 5.23
N LYS A 536 -2.37 28.02 4.15
CA LYS A 536 -1.82 26.68 3.90
C LYS A 536 -0.51 26.67 3.14
N VAL A 537 -0.24 27.67 2.30
CA VAL A 537 0.99 27.78 1.49
C VAL A 537 2.06 28.58 2.25
N THR A 538 3.29 28.04 2.30
CA THR A 538 4.40 28.61 3.08
C THR A 538 4.77 30.05 2.70
N ASP A 539 4.79 30.33 1.39
CA ASP A 539 4.99 31.65 0.77
C ASP A 539 4.27 31.70 -0.59
N VAL A 540 3.19 32.47 -0.66
CA VAL A 540 2.37 32.64 -1.87
C VAL A 540 3.11 33.35 -3.02
N ARG A 541 4.24 34.02 -2.75
CA ARG A 541 5.09 34.66 -3.77
C ARG A 541 6.19 33.75 -4.31
N ALA A 542 6.46 32.63 -3.64
CA ALA A 542 7.39 31.60 -4.11
C ALA A 542 6.66 30.40 -4.75
N MET A 543 5.33 30.33 -4.62
CA MET A 543 4.54 29.22 -5.13
C MET A 543 4.43 29.23 -6.65
N ARG A 544 4.28 28.03 -7.22
CA ARG A 544 3.89 27.81 -8.61
C ARG A 544 2.58 27.04 -8.62
N ALA A 545 1.49 27.79 -8.74
CA ALA A 545 0.13 27.29 -8.60
C ALA A 545 -0.58 27.09 -9.95
N LEU A 546 -1.39 26.04 -10.03
CA LEU A 546 -2.41 25.84 -11.07
C LEU A 546 -3.80 25.90 -10.44
N GLY A 547 -4.67 26.76 -10.97
CA GLY A 547 -6.06 26.88 -10.54
C GLY A 547 -7.04 26.37 -11.60
N PHE A 548 -7.87 25.40 -11.24
CA PHE A 548 -8.84 24.79 -12.15
C PHE A 548 -10.23 25.41 -11.96
N CYS A 549 -10.65 26.22 -12.92
CA CYS A 549 -11.91 26.96 -12.90
C CYS A 549 -13.01 26.30 -13.75
N VAL A 550 -14.25 26.71 -13.49
CA VAL A 550 -15.44 26.21 -14.21
C VAL A 550 -15.51 26.69 -15.66
N SER A 551 -15.12 27.94 -15.92
CA SER A 551 -15.24 28.59 -17.22
C SER A 551 -14.05 29.53 -17.47
N VAL A 552 -13.91 30.00 -18.72
CA VAL A 552 -12.91 31.02 -19.08
C VAL A 552 -13.19 32.35 -18.35
N ALA A 553 -14.46 32.70 -18.16
CA ALA A 553 -14.84 33.90 -17.41
C ALA A 553 -14.42 33.80 -15.94
N HIS A 554 -14.67 32.67 -15.30
CA HIS A 554 -14.24 32.39 -13.93
C HIS A 554 -12.70 32.39 -13.82
N ALA A 555 -11.97 31.83 -14.79
CA ALA A 555 -10.51 31.85 -14.80
C ALA A 555 -9.93 33.28 -14.87
N ARG A 556 -10.50 34.15 -15.73
CA ARG A 556 -10.12 35.57 -15.83
C ARG A 556 -10.43 36.31 -14.52
N TYR A 557 -11.62 36.10 -13.96
CA TYR A 557 -12.03 36.69 -12.69
C TYR A 557 -11.07 36.31 -11.54
N MET A 558 -10.71 35.03 -11.40
CA MET A 558 -9.78 34.60 -10.35
C MET A 558 -8.37 35.17 -10.54
N ALA A 559 -7.88 35.26 -11.79
CA ALA A 559 -6.59 35.88 -12.07
C ALA A 559 -6.54 37.36 -11.68
N GLU A 560 -7.62 38.10 -11.94
CA GLU A 560 -7.74 39.51 -11.54
C GLU A 560 -7.78 39.68 -10.02
N VAL A 561 -8.59 38.87 -9.33
CA VAL A 561 -8.75 38.96 -7.86
C VAL A 561 -7.46 38.56 -7.13
N PHE A 562 -6.77 37.51 -7.56
CA PHE A 562 -5.47 37.13 -6.99
C PHE A 562 -4.40 38.19 -7.23
N THR A 563 -4.34 38.76 -8.44
CA THR A 563 -3.39 39.84 -8.76
C THR A 563 -3.64 41.08 -7.90
N ARG A 564 -4.92 41.44 -7.69
CA ARG A 564 -5.31 42.54 -6.80
C ARG A 564 -4.93 42.29 -5.33
N ALA A 565 -4.94 41.03 -4.91
CA ALA A 565 -4.50 40.61 -3.59
C ALA A 565 -2.95 40.51 -3.45
N GLY A 566 -2.20 40.89 -4.49
CA GLY A 566 -0.73 40.90 -4.46
C GLY A 566 -0.09 39.56 -4.84
N ILE A 567 -0.83 38.66 -5.50
CA ILE A 567 -0.36 37.36 -6.02
C ILE A 567 -0.42 37.41 -7.56
N PRO A 568 0.67 37.75 -8.25
CA PRO A 568 0.70 37.84 -9.71
C PRO A 568 0.14 36.58 -10.39
N SER A 569 -0.93 36.74 -11.16
CA SER A 569 -1.68 35.61 -11.74
C SER A 569 -2.10 35.88 -13.17
N LEU A 570 -2.22 34.82 -13.99
CA LEU A 570 -2.71 34.91 -15.37
C LEU A 570 -3.78 33.85 -15.64
N ALA A 571 -4.70 34.15 -16.55
CA ALA A 571 -5.67 33.20 -17.07
C ALA A 571 -5.22 32.64 -18.43
N VAL A 572 -5.39 31.34 -18.64
CA VAL A 572 -5.09 30.65 -19.90
C VAL A 572 -6.29 29.81 -20.33
N SER A 573 -6.67 29.85 -21.60
CA SER A 573 -7.78 29.07 -22.15
C SER A 573 -7.43 28.44 -23.50
N GLY A 574 -8.35 27.63 -24.05
CA GLY A 574 -8.19 27.01 -25.36
C GLY A 574 -8.01 28.04 -26.50
N GLU A 575 -8.54 29.25 -26.31
CA GLU A 575 -8.45 30.38 -27.23
C GLU A 575 -7.06 31.06 -27.21
N THR A 576 -6.26 30.86 -26.16
CA THR A 576 -4.91 31.42 -26.05
C THR A 576 -3.98 30.75 -27.07
N SER A 577 -3.26 31.57 -27.86
CA SER A 577 -2.35 31.06 -28.89
C SER A 577 -1.26 30.15 -28.31
N PRO A 578 -0.70 29.18 -29.08
CA PRO A 578 0.36 28.31 -28.59
C PRO A 578 1.59 29.07 -28.08
N VAL A 579 1.94 30.19 -28.73
CA VAL A 579 3.08 31.04 -28.37
C VAL A 579 2.83 31.74 -27.03
N GLU A 580 1.66 32.35 -26.84
CA GLU A 580 1.31 33.01 -25.57
C GLU A 580 1.19 32.01 -24.43
N ARG A 581 0.67 30.82 -24.71
CA ARG A 581 0.57 29.71 -23.73
C ARG A 581 1.95 29.25 -23.27
N ALA A 582 2.87 29.04 -24.21
CA ALA A 582 4.27 28.72 -23.89
C ALA A 582 4.93 29.84 -23.06
N GLY A 583 4.65 31.10 -23.42
CA GLY A 583 5.09 32.27 -22.65
C GLY A 583 4.55 32.29 -21.22
N ALA A 584 3.26 32.03 -21.02
CA ALA A 584 2.65 31.98 -19.68
C ALA A 584 3.25 30.87 -18.80
N LEU A 585 3.53 29.70 -19.38
CA LEU A 585 4.22 28.61 -18.69
C LEU A 585 5.66 28.98 -18.31
N GLN A 586 6.38 29.69 -19.18
CA GLN A 586 7.72 30.17 -18.88
C GLN A 586 7.72 31.23 -17.76
N LYS A 587 6.73 32.14 -17.76
CA LYS A 587 6.54 33.11 -16.67
C LYS A 587 6.30 32.43 -15.33
N LEU A 588 5.47 31.37 -15.30
CA LEU A 588 5.24 30.58 -14.09
C LEU A 588 6.52 29.84 -13.64
N ARG A 589 7.28 29.27 -14.59
CA ARG A 589 8.56 28.61 -14.32
C ARG A 589 9.55 29.56 -13.64
N ASN A 590 9.64 30.79 -14.16
CA ASN A 590 10.54 31.85 -13.71
C ASN A 590 10.06 32.60 -12.45
N LEU A 591 8.86 32.32 -11.92
CA LEU A 591 8.22 33.09 -10.84
C LEU A 591 7.94 34.56 -11.19
N GLU A 592 7.78 34.88 -12.47
CA GLU A 592 7.23 36.19 -12.90
C GLU A 592 5.71 36.25 -12.60
N VAL A 593 5.07 35.08 -12.60
CA VAL A 593 3.70 34.88 -12.10
C VAL A 593 3.68 33.68 -11.16
N ASN A 594 2.77 33.71 -10.18
CA ASN A 594 2.64 32.68 -9.16
C ASN A 594 1.50 31.71 -9.44
N CYS A 595 0.43 32.14 -10.12
CA CYS A 595 -0.71 31.28 -10.41
C CYS A 595 -1.15 31.37 -11.88
N LEU A 596 -1.42 30.21 -12.49
CA LEU A 596 -2.14 30.11 -13.75
C LEU A 596 -3.53 29.53 -13.53
N PHE A 597 -4.56 30.30 -13.85
CA PHE A 597 -5.95 29.86 -13.83
C PHE A 597 -6.37 29.37 -15.22
N ALA A 598 -7.01 28.21 -15.28
CA ALA A 598 -7.44 27.61 -16.53
C ALA A 598 -8.82 26.98 -16.44
N ALA A 599 -9.51 26.96 -17.59
CA ALA A 599 -10.74 26.20 -17.80
C ALA A 599 -10.50 25.17 -18.90
N ASP A 600 -10.72 23.89 -18.57
CA ASP A 600 -10.54 22.74 -19.47
C ASP A 600 -9.19 22.67 -20.19
N LEU A 601 -8.15 23.27 -19.59
CA LEU A 601 -6.78 23.24 -20.06
C LEU A 601 -5.86 22.64 -18.98
N PHE A 602 -4.67 22.18 -19.39
CA PHE A 602 -3.69 21.51 -18.53
C PHE A 602 -4.13 20.15 -17.95
N ASN A 603 -5.26 19.61 -18.40
CA ASN A 603 -5.65 18.24 -18.10
C ASN A 603 -4.59 17.25 -18.63
N GLU A 604 -3.90 17.55 -19.74
CA GLU A 604 -2.89 16.70 -20.39
C GLU A 604 -1.68 17.48 -20.97
N GLY A 605 -0.51 16.82 -20.97
CA GLY A 605 0.68 17.28 -21.71
C GLY A 605 1.34 18.56 -21.18
N LEU A 606 1.24 18.87 -19.89
CA LEU A 606 1.98 19.96 -19.25
C LEU A 606 3.34 19.45 -18.72
N ASP A 607 4.44 20.03 -19.21
CA ASP A 607 5.80 19.75 -18.71
C ASP A 607 6.32 20.87 -17.79
N LEU A 608 5.78 20.89 -16.56
CA LEU A 608 6.24 21.79 -15.51
C LEU A 608 6.30 21.05 -14.15
N PRO A 609 7.33 20.23 -13.91
CA PRO A 609 7.46 19.46 -12.66
C PRO A 609 7.52 20.33 -11.40
N GLN A 610 7.89 21.61 -11.53
CA GLN A 610 8.05 22.55 -10.43
C GLN A 610 6.73 23.04 -9.81
N VAL A 611 5.56 22.71 -10.37
CA VAL A 611 4.25 23.07 -9.80
C VAL A 611 4.10 22.47 -8.41
N ASP A 612 4.02 23.31 -7.38
CA ASP A 612 3.96 22.91 -5.97
C ASP A 612 2.58 23.13 -5.32
N THR A 613 1.67 23.81 -6.03
CA THR A 613 0.34 24.15 -5.51
C THR A 613 -0.74 23.88 -6.55
N VAL A 614 -1.85 23.25 -6.15
CA VAL A 614 -3.03 23.02 -6.99
C VAL A 614 -4.28 23.51 -6.28
N LEU A 615 -5.08 24.33 -6.96
CA LEU A 615 -6.35 24.87 -6.47
C LEU A 615 -7.51 24.27 -7.27
N PHE A 616 -8.32 23.44 -6.63
CA PHE A 616 -9.56 22.91 -7.19
C PHE A 616 -10.71 23.88 -6.89
N LEU A 617 -11.04 24.73 -7.86
CA LEU A 617 -12.05 25.79 -7.71
C LEU A 617 -13.39 25.44 -8.37
N ARG A 618 -13.53 24.20 -8.83
CA ARG A 618 -14.71 23.67 -9.52
C ARG A 618 -15.10 22.29 -8.99
N PRO A 619 -16.38 21.90 -9.09
CA PRO A 619 -16.82 20.54 -8.81
C PRO A 619 -16.28 19.56 -9.85
N THR A 620 -15.10 18.97 -9.61
CA THR A 620 -14.53 17.92 -10.48
C THR A 620 -15.10 16.56 -10.09
N GLN A 621 -16.19 16.16 -10.75
CA GLN A 621 -16.86 14.88 -10.51
C GLN A 621 -16.05 13.68 -10.98
N SER A 622 -15.44 13.80 -12.16
CA SER A 622 -14.68 12.70 -12.75
C SER A 622 -13.41 12.49 -11.93
N ALA A 623 -13.30 11.32 -11.28
CA ALA A 623 -12.08 10.93 -10.56
C ALA A 623 -10.87 10.92 -11.49
N THR A 624 -11.06 10.55 -12.76
CA THR A 624 -10.07 10.65 -13.85
C THR A 624 -9.52 12.07 -13.98
N ILE A 625 -10.38 13.05 -14.23
CA ILE A 625 -9.95 14.45 -14.40
C ILE A 625 -9.29 14.95 -13.12
N PHE A 626 -9.85 14.62 -11.95
CA PHE A 626 -9.30 15.00 -10.67
C PHE A 626 -7.86 14.49 -10.47
N LEU A 627 -7.62 13.21 -10.74
CA LEU A 627 -6.28 12.61 -10.62
C LEU A 627 -5.31 13.13 -11.68
N GLN A 628 -5.76 13.37 -12.91
CA GLN A 628 -4.93 13.97 -13.95
C GLN A 628 -4.46 15.38 -13.55
N GLN A 629 -5.37 16.19 -13.00
CA GLN A 629 -5.09 17.54 -12.50
C GLN A 629 -4.13 17.51 -11.31
N LEU A 630 -4.38 16.65 -10.32
CA LEU A 630 -3.50 16.46 -9.17
C LEU A 630 -2.11 15.97 -9.61
N GLY A 631 -2.06 15.02 -10.53
CA GLY A 631 -0.85 14.41 -11.10
C GLY A 631 0.11 15.39 -11.76
N ARG A 632 -0.35 16.59 -12.16
CA ARG A 632 0.51 17.68 -12.64
C ARG A 632 1.42 18.21 -11.53
N GLY A 633 0.89 18.30 -10.32
CA GLY A 633 1.62 18.72 -9.13
C GLY A 633 2.41 17.60 -8.44
N LEU A 634 2.19 16.33 -8.78
CA LEU A 634 2.83 15.20 -8.09
C LEU A 634 4.21 14.83 -8.64
N ARG A 635 4.66 15.45 -9.72
CA ARG A 635 5.99 15.20 -10.30
C ARG A 635 7.11 15.70 -9.38
N ARG A 636 8.23 14.97 -9.36
CA ARG A 636 9.44 15.36 -8.64
C ARG A 636 10.15 16.55 -9.29
N ALA A 637 10.65 17.46 -8.46
CA ALA A 637 11.46 18.59 -8.88
C ALA A 637 12.46 18.97 -7.78
N ARG A 638 13.63 19.51 -8.15
CA ARG A 638 14.63 19.96 -7.19
C ARG A 638 14.05 21.05 -6.29
N GLY A 639 14.19 20.89 -4.98
CA GLY A 639 13.69 21.84 -3.97
C GLY A 639 12.20 21.73 -3.66
N LYS A 640 11.47 20.80 -4.31
CA LYS A 640 10.05 20.55 -4.07
C LYS A 640 9.87 19.30 -3.22
N ALA A 641 9.42 19.49 -1.98
CA ALA A 641 9.22 18.41 -1.02
C ALA A 641 7.80 17.83 -1.03
N VAL A 642 6.79 18.64 -1.38
CA VAL A 642 5.37 18.27 -1.27
C VAL A 642 4.54 19.04 -2.30
N LEU A 643 3.44 18.44 -2.74
CA LEU A 643 2.35 19.14 -3.43
C LEU A 643 1.32 19.63 -2.41
N THR A 644 1.01 20.93 -2.38
CA THR A 644 -0.12 21.46 -1.61
C THR A 644 -1.36 21.53 -2.50
N ALA A 645 -2.42 20.81 -2.16
CA ALA A 645 -3.68 20.78 -2.91
C ALA A 645 -4.81 21.32 -2.04
N LEU A 646 -5.50 22.36 -2.50
CA LEU A 646 -6.68 22.91 -1.83
C LEU A 646 -7.91 22.58 -2.66
N ASP A 647 -8.89 21.93 -2.05
CA ASP A 647 -10.18 21.63 -2.65
C ASP A 647 -11.31 22.29 -1.89
N PHE A 648 -12.11 23.09 -2.59
CA PHE A 648 -13.24 23.81 -2.02
C PHE A 648 -14.53 23.00 -2.24
N ILE A 649 -14.97 22.34 -1.17
CA ILE A 649 -16.03 21.33 -1.15
C ILE A 649 -17.37 21.97 -0.77
N GLY A 650 -18.26 22.15 -1.74
CA GLY A 650 -19.61 22.66 -1.51
C GLY A 650 -20.61 21.58 -1.13
N GLN A 651 -21.88 21.97 -0.94
CA GLN A 651 -22.96 20.99 -0.78
C GLN A 651 -23.37 20.46 -2.16
N HIS A 652 -23.06 19.19 -2.42
CA HIS A 652 -23.40 18.56 -3.69
C HIS A 652 -24.68 17.74 -3.61
N ARG A 653 -25.26 17.44 -4.79
CA ARG A 653 -26.32 16.46 -4.92
C ARG A 653 -25.83 15.03 -4.65
N ARG A 654 -26.75 14.11 -4.41
CA ARG A 654 -26.48 12.68 -4.16
C ARG A 654 -25.73 12.01 -5.33
N GLU A 655 -25.97 12.47 -6.55
CA GLU A 655 -25.35 11.96 -7.78
C GLU A 655 -23.84 12.24 -7.85
N PHE A 656 -23.32 13.19 -7.07
CA PHE A 656 -21.88 13.45 -6.97
C PHE A 656 -21.20 12.40 -6.09
N ARG A 657 -20.27 11.63 -6.67
CA ARG A 657 -19.68 10.42 -6.06
C ARG A 657 -18.33 10.71 -5.39
N PHE A 658 -18.34 11.13 -4.13
CA PHE A 658 -17.10 11.34 -3.36
C PHE A 658 -16.34 10.03 -3.11
N ASP A 659 -17.04 8.91 -2.95
CA ASP A 659 -16.43 7.62 -2.66
C ASP A 659 -15.45 7.18 -3.76
N VAL A 660 -15.79 7.39 -5.05
CA VAL A 660 -14.91 7.04 -6.17
C VAL A 660 -13.62 7.86 -6.13
N ARG A 661 -13.73 9.16 -5.87
CA ARG A 661 -12.62 10.11 -5.85
C ARG A 661 -11.66 9.85 -4.69
N TYR A 662 -12.18 9.70 -3.47
CA TYR A 662 -11.34 9.48 -2.30
C TYR A 662 -10.74 8.08 -2.28
N ARG A 663 -11.42 7.04 -2.77
CA ARG A 663 -10.79 5.72 -2.98
C ARG A 663 -9.62 5.80 -3.96
N ALA A 664 -9.79 6.54 -5.05
CA ALA A 664 -8.73 6.70 -6.04
C ALA A 664 -7.52 7.50 -5.50
N LEU A 665 -7.74 8.39 -4.53
CA LEU A 665 -6.69 9.17 -3.85
C LEU A 665 -5.99 8.39 -2.73
N THR A 666 -6.74 7.57 -1.98
CA THR A 666 -6.27 6.95 -0.73
C THR A 666 -6.02 5.45 -0.83
N GLY A 667 -6.35 4.81 -1.95
CA GLY A 667 -6.28 3.34 -2.06
C GLY A 667 -7.26 2.59 -1.16
N SER A 668 -8.03 3.29 -0.31
CA SER A 668 -8.92 2.69 0.69
C SER A 668 -9.97 1.80 0.03
N SER A 669 -10.25 0.65 0.67
CA SER A 669 -11.38 -0.17 0.26
C SER A 669 -12.68 0.59 0.47
N ARG A 670 -13.73 0.16 -0.25
CA ARG A 670 -15.06 0.77 -0.13
C ARG A 670 -15.60 0.75 1.31
N ARG A 671 -15.26 -0.27 2.11
CA ARG A 671 -15.64 -0.36 3.53
C ARG A 671 -14.68 0.39 4.46
N GLY A 672 -13.40 0.44 4.12
CA GLY A 672 -12.37 1.15 4.90
C GLY A 672 -12.54 2.66 4.86
N LEU A 673 -12.96 3.20 3.71
CA LEU A 673 -13.04 4.65 3.49
C LEU A 673 -13.87 5.40 4.55
N GLU A 674 -14.98 4.83 5.04
CA GLU A 674 -15.78 5.46 6.10
C GLU A 674 -14.98 5.62 7.39
N ARG A 675 -14.31 4.54 7.82
CA ARG A 675 -13.44 4.54 8.99
C ARG A 675 -12.23 5.43 8.80
N ASP A 676 -11.64 5.44 7.60
CA ASP A 676 -10.47 6.27 7.29
C ASP A 676 -10.83 7.76 7.34
N ILE A 677 -12.01 8.16 6.86
CA ILE A 677 -12.50 9.54 7.02
C ILE A 677 -12.63 9.89 8.51
N GLU A 678 -13.30 9.04 9.30
CA GLU A 678 -13.53 9.27 10.74
C GLU A 678 -12.23 9.30 11.58
N GLN A 679 -11.21 8.55 11.16
CA GLN A 679 -9.90 8.46 11.83
C GLN A 679 -8.85 9.42 11.27
N GLY A 680 -9.23 10.32 10.34
CA GLY A 680 -8.30 11.29 9.75
C GLY A 680 -7.22 10.67 8.85
N PHE A 681 -7.56 9.57 8.16
CA PHE A 681 -6.73 8.84 7.20
C PHE A 681 -5.38 8.36 7.79
N PRO A 682 -5.39 7.41 8.74
CA PRO A 682 -4.20 7.04 9.51
C PRO A 682 -3.13 6.27 8.71
N PHE A 683 -3.49 5.68 7.56
CA PHE A 683 -2.62 4.80 6.77
C PHE A 683 -2.14 5.41 5.45
N LEU A 684 -2.16 6.74 5.30
CA LEU A 684 -1.62 7.43 4.10
C LEU A 684 -0.14 7.09 3.88
N PRO A 685 0.32 6.96 2.61
CA PRO A 685 1.71 6.75 2.31
C PRO A 685 2.51 7.92 2.83
N SER A 686 3.75 7.61 3.17
CA SER A 686 4.58 8.51 3.91
C SER A 686 4.64 9.91 3.27
N GLY A 687 4.48 10.91 4.14
CA GLY A 687 4.58 12.34 3.82
C GLY A 687 3.30 12.90 3.19
N SER A 688 2.35 12.05 2.81
CA SER A 688 1.04 12.49 2.38
C SER A 688 0.15 12.79 3.57
N GLN A 689 -0.65 13.83 3.46
CA GLN A 689 -1.63 14.22 4.46
C GLN A 689 -2.92 14.58 3.75
N LEU A 690 -4.03 14.11 4.30
CA LEU A 690 -5.37 14.48 3.85
C LEU A 690 -6.12 14.99 5.07
N VAL A 691 -6.43 16.28 5.07
CA VAL A 691 -7.19 16.95 6.14
C VAL A 691 -8.45 17.51 5.53
N LEU A 692 -9.59 17.11 6.09
CA LEU A 692 -10.88 17.73 5.83
C LEU A 692 -11.22 18.63 7.02
N ASP A 693 -11.72 19.84 6.77
CA ASP A 693 -12.33 20.59 7.86
C ASP A 693 -13.62 19.90 8.33
N THR A 694 -14.09 20.24 9.54
CA THR A 694 -15.21 19.55 10.17
C THR A 694 -16.51 19.58 9.35
N VAL A 695 -16.74 20.63 8.56
CA VAL A 695 -17.95 20.76 7.75
C VAL A 695 -17.81 19.94 6.46
N ALA A 696 -16.65 20.02 5.80
CA ALA A 696 -16.31 19.23 4.63
C ALA A 696 -16.29 17.73 4.95
N GLU A 697 -15.73 17.33 6.09
CA GLU A 697 -15.73 15.94 6.57
C GLU A 697 -17.15 15.39 6.67
N LYS A 698 -18.05 16.16 7.30
CA LYS A 698 -19.47 15.77 7.42
C LYS A 698 -20.15 15.63 6.06
N ILE A 699 -19.95 16.59 5.14
CA ILE A 699 -20.52 16.56 3.78
C ILE A 699 -20.05 15.31 3.03
N VAL A 700 -18.76 15.01 3.09
CA VAL A 700 -18.16 13.85 2.42
C VAL A 700 -18.64 12.55 3.06
N LEU A 701 -18.63 12.45 4.39
CA LEU A 701 -19.03 11.25 5.14
C LEU A 701 -20.50 10.90 4.92
N ASP A 702 -21.40 11.88 4.95
CA ASP A 702 -22.83 11.67 4.70
C ASP A 702 -23.07 11.18 3.26
N ASN A 703 -22.38 11.74 2.27
CA ASN A 703 -22.45 11.28 0.89
C ASN A 703 -21.91 9.85 0.75
N VAL A 704 -20.74 9.55 1.32
CA VAL A 704 -20.12 8.22 1.28
C VAL A 704 -21.03 7.18 1.93
N ARG A 705 -21.54 7.41 3.14
CA ARG A 705 -22.47 6.50 3.84
C ARG A 705 -23.72 6.19 3.03
N GLN A 706 -24.29 7.19 2.36
CA GLN A 706 -25.45 6.99 1.47
C GLN A 706 -25.12 6.12 0.24
N GLN A 707 -23.86 6.10 -0.21
CA GLN A 707 -23.38 5.26 -1.31
C GLN A 707 -22.95 3.85 -0.85
N LEU A 708 -22.62 3.65 0.43
CA LEU A 708 -22.10 2.38 0.97
C LEU A 708 -23.17 1.38 1.44
N ARG A 709 -24.40 1.84 1.71
CA ARG A 709 -25.49 0.97 2.16
C ARG A 709 -26.22 0.35 0.97
N LEU A 710 -25.72 -0.78 0.47
CA LEU A 710 -26.43 -1.63 -0.47
C LEU A 710 -27.03 -2.83 0.26
N THR A 711 -28.35 -2.93 0.25
CA THR A 711 -29.10 -4.06 0.81
C THR A 711 -29.22 -5.18 -0.21
N ARG A 712 -29.46 -6.42 0.24
CA ARG A 712 -29.72 -7.56 -0.66
C ARG A 712 -30.86 -7.26 -1.65
N ARG A 713 -31.90 -6.55 -1.20
CA ARG A 713 -33.04 -6.14 -2.03
C ARG A 713 -32.63 -5.20 -3.16
N GLU A 714 -31.74 -4.25 -2.88
CA GLU A 714 -31.19 -3.34 -3.90
C GLU A 714 -30.28 -4.09 -4.87
N LEU A 715 -29.47 -5.03 -4.40
CA LEU A 715 -28.66 -5.89 -5.28
C LEU A 715 -29.51 -6.73 -6.23
N VAL A 716 -30.60 -7.32 -5.74
CA VAL A 716 -31.51 -8.11 -6.57
C VAL A 716 -32.21 -7.24 -7.63
N ALA A 717 -32.59 -6.01 -7.26
CA ALA A 717 -33.17 -5.05 -8.21
C ALA A 717 -32.15 -4.63 -9.29
N ASP A 718 -30.88 -4.45 -8.90
CA ASP A 718 -29.75 -4.13 -9.77
C ASP A 718 -29.44 -5.29 -10.74
N ILE A 719 -29.39 -6.54 -10.25
CA ILE A 719 -29.25 -7.72 -11.11
C ILE A 719 -30.40 -7.79 -12.12
N ARG A 720 -31.64 -7.58 -11.65
CA ARG A 720 -32.82 -7.57 -12.52
C ARG A 720 -32.74 -6.50 -13.61
N SER A 721 -32.19 -5.32 -13.33
CA SER A 721 -32.10 -4.24 -14.32
C SER A 721 -31.09 -4.50 -15.43
N HIS A 722 -30.09 -5.36 -15.20
CA HIS A 722 -29.10 -5.75 -16.21
C HIS A 722 -29.55 -6.93 -17.07
N GLY A 723 -30.65 -7.60 -16.72
CA GLY A 723 -31.21 -8.72 -17.48
C GLY A 723 -30.44 -10.03 -17.29
N ASP A 724 -30.54 -10.92 -18.28
CA ASP A 724 -29.99 -12.28 -18.20
C ASP A 724 -28.50 -12.33 -18.59
N LEU A 725 -27.64 -11.82 -17.69
CA LEU A 725 -26.19 -11.86 -17.84
C LEU A 725 -25.57 -12.97 -16.98
N GLY A 726 -24.46 -13.53 -17.45
CA GLY A 726 -23.57 -14.34 -16.62
C GLY A 726 -22.81 -13.49 -15.60
N LEU A 727 -22.25 -14.11 -14.56
CA LEU A 727 -21.60 -13.42 -13.43
C LEU A 727 -20.49 -12.47 -13.90
N ALA A 728 -19.58 -12.93 -14.75
CA ALA A 728 -18.45 -12.13 -15.21
C ALA A 728 -18.91 -10.82 -15.89
N ARG A 729 -19.86 -10.94 -16.82
CA ARG A 729 -20.41 -9.80 -17.56
C ARG A 729 -21.24 -8.87 -16.66
N TYR A 730 -21.97 -9.41 -15.70
CA TYR A 730 -22.66 -8.59 -14.70
C TYR A 730 -21.68 -7.77 -13.86
N LEU A 731 -20.58 -8.37 -13.37
CA LEU A 731 -19.57 -7.64 -12.58
C LEU A 731 -18.91 -6.53 -13.40
N GLU A 732 -18.62 -6.79 -14.68
CA GLU A 732 -18.08 -5.80 -15.62
C GLU A 732 -19.07 -4.64 -15.85
N GLU A 733 -20.31 -4.92 -16.22
CA GLU A 733 -21.31 -3.88 -16.54
C GLU A 733 -21.75 -3.09 -15.31
N SER A 734 -21.84 -3.73 -14.13
CA SER A 734 -22.23 -3.07 -12.88
C SER A 734 -21.07 -2.37 -12.16
N GLY A 735 -19.83 -2.68 -12.53
CA GLY A 735 -18.62 -2.21 -11.84
C GLY A 735 -18.52 -2.69 -10.38
N ARG A 736 -19.18 -3.81 -10.05
CA ARG A 736 -19.20 -4.39 -8.70
C ARG A 736 -18.09 -5.41 -8.51
N GLU A 737 -17.65 -5.56 -7.27
CA GLU A 737 -16.70 -6.60 -6.89
C GLU A 737 -17.40 -7.93 -6.60
N LEU A 738 -16.70 -9.04 -6.83
CA LEU A 738 -17.22 -10.38 -6.57
C LEU A 738 -17.66 -10.56 -5.10
N SER A 739 -16.92 -9.96 -4.17
CA SER A 739 -17.23 -10.02 -2.74
C SER A 739 -18.50 -9.27 -2.36
N GLU A 740 -18.89 -8.23 -3.11
CA GLU A 740 -20.15 -7.53 -2.90
C GLU A 740 -21.35 -8.43 -3.24
N VAL A 741 -21.23 -9.24 -4.28
CA VAL A 741 -22.27 -10.21 -4.67
C VAL A 741 -22.36 -11.34 -3.64
N TYR A 742 -21.24 -12.03 -3.39
CA TYR A 742 -21.22 -13.25 -2.57
C TYR A 742 -21.43 -12.99 -1.07
N LYS A 743 -21.21 -11.76 -0.58
CA LYS A 743 -21.65 -11.37 0.77
C LYS A 743 -23.15 -11.55 0.96
N HIS A 744 -23.94 -11.30 -0.08
CA HIS A 744 -25.38 -11.39 -0.02
C HIS A 744 -25.93 -12.76 -0.43
N GLY A 745 -25.10 -13.67 -0.93
CA GLY A 745 -25.47 -15.06 -1.26
C GLY A 745 -24.86 -15.52 -2.58
N ALA A 746 -25.01 -16.82 -2.87
CA ALA A 746 -24.57 -17.41 -4.13
C ALA A 746 -25.25 -16.75 -5.34
N TRP A 747 -24.51 -16.63 -6.45
CA TRP A 747 -24.97 -15.97 -7.67
C TRP A 747 -26.27 -16.56 -8.20
N THR A 748 -26.37 -17.90 -8.23
CA THR A 748 -27.57 -18.62 -8.66
C THR A 748 -28.80 -18.24 -7.81
N ALA A 749 -28.63 -18.12 -6.50
CA ALA A 749 -29.72 -17.75 -5.59
C ALA A 749 -30.20 -16.31 -5.84
N LEU A 750 -29.28 -15.38 -6.10
CA LEU A 750 -29.61 -13.98 -6.39
C LEU A 750 -30.31 -13.85 -7.76
N ARG A 751 -29.91 -14.60 -8.78
CA ARG A 751 -30.59 -14.64 -10.09
C ARG A 751 -32.03 -15.13 -9.97
N ARG A 752 -32.27 -16.20 -9.20
CA ARG A 752 -33.63 -16.70 -8.94
C ARG A 752 -34.50 -15.65 -8.25
N GLU A 753 -33.96 -14.93 -7.26
CA GLU A 753 -34.67 -13.85 -6.58
C GLU A 753 -34.93 -12.64 -7.52
N ALA A 754 -34.03 -12.40 -8.47
CA ALA A 754 -34.21 -11.39 -9.51
C ALA A 754 -35.25 -11.79 -10.56
N GLY A 755 -35.70 -13.05 -10.60
CA GLY A 755 -36.65 -13.57 -11.59
C GLY A 755 -35.99 -13.95 -12.92
N LEU A 756 -34.67 -14.19 -12.91
CA LEU A 756 -33.90 -14.58 -14.09
C LEU A 756 -33.79 -16.11 -14.20
N PRO A 757 -33.57 -16.66 -15.42
CA PRO A 757 -33.34 -18.09 -15.61
C PRO A 757 -32.16 -18.61 -14.78
N ALA A 758 -32.34 -19.76 -14.15
CA ALA A 758 -31.27 -20.49 -13.46
C ALA A 758 -31.51 -22.00 -13.59
N PRO A 759 -30.45 -22.84 -13.58
CA PRO A 759 -30.62 -24.29 -13.61
C PRO A 759 -31.47 -24.79 -12.42
N PRO A 760 -32.15 -25.95 -12.56
CA PRO A 760 -33.02 -26.49 -11.53
C PRO A 760 -32.25 -26.80 -10.24
N ALA A 761 -32.95 -26.72 -9.11
CA ALA A 761 -32.35 -26.98 -7.81
C ALA A 761 -32.06 -28.47 -7.60
N GLY A 762 -30.89 -28.78 -7.05
CA GLY A 762 -30.53 -30.13 -6.60
C GLY A 762 -30.90 -30.39 -5.13
N PRO A 763 -30.82 -31.64 -4.66
CA PRO A 763 -31.28 -32.05 -3.32
C PRO A 763 -30.56 -31.37 -2.15
N ASP A 764 -29.23 -31.15 -2.24
CA ASP A 764 -28.40 -30.57 -1.17
C ASP A 764 -27.77 -29.20 -1.59
N GLU A 765 -28.39 -28.54 -2.56
CA GLU A 765 -27.83 -27.37 -3.26
C GLU A 765 -27.32 -26.26 -2.33
N THR A 766 -28.08 -25.92 -1.29
CA THR A 766 -27.77 -24.76 -0.43
C THR A 766 -26.42 -24.91 0.29
N ALA A 767 -26.05 -26.12 0.69
CA ALA A 767 -24.78 -26.37 1.37
C ALA A 767 -23.59 -26.26 0.40
N LEU A 768 -23.75 -26.78 -0.82
CA LEU A 768 -22.73 -26.73 -1.87
C LEU A 768 -22.53 -25.32 -2.44
N LEU A 769 -23.61 -24.57 -2.68
CA LEU A 769 -23.54 -23.18 -3.14
C LEU A 769 -22.83 -22.24 -2.14
N LYS A 770 -22.84 -22.55 -0.84
CA LYS A 770 -22.04 -21.79 0.13
C LYS A 770 -20.54 -22.04 -0.01
N ARG A 771 -20.14 -23.14 -0.64
CA ARG A 771 -18.74 -23.55 -0.83
C ARG A 771 -18.19 -23.14 -2.19
N THR A 772 -19.05 -22.90 -3.20
CA THR A 772 -18.62 -22.56 -4.57
C THR A 772 -17.72 -21.33 -4.60
N VAL A 773 -18.00 -20.29 -3.80
CA VAL A 773 -17.17 -19.08 -3.70
C VAL A 773 -15.70 -19.36 -3.39
N ALA A 774 -15.42 -20.49 -2.72
CA ALA A 774 -14.05 -20.91 -2.44
C ALA A 774 -13.24 -21.13 -3.72
N LEU A 775 -13.88 -21.44 -4.86
CA LEU A 775 -13.23 -21.64 -6.17
C LEU A 775 -12.87 -20.34 -6.89
N ALA A 776 -13.30 -19.18 -6.39
CA ALA A 776 -13.00 -17.88 -7.02
C ALA A 776 -11.49 -17.56 -7.09
N HIS A 777 -10.67 -18.25 -6.31
CA HIS A 777 -9.22 -18.08 -6.28
C HIS A 777 -8.46 -18.89 -7.34
N VAL A 778 -9.14 -19.79 -8.07
CA VAL A 778 -8.49 -20.67 -9.06
C VAL A 778 -7.96 -19.80 -10.20
N ASP A 779 -6.66 -19.54 -10.19
CA ASP A 779 -5.95 -18.57 -11.04
C ASP A 779 -4.97 -19.24 -12.01
N ASP A 780 -5.26 -20.47 -12.43
CA ASP A 780 -4.51 -21.19 -13.46
C ASP A 780 -5.44 -21.92 -14.43
N LEU A 781 -5.06 -21.95 -15.71
CA LEU A 781 -5.90 -22.47 -16.80
C LEU A 781 -6.10 -23.98 -16.73
N GLU A 782 -5.09 -24.73 -16.28
CA GLU A 782 -5.16 -26.20 -16.21
C GLU A 782 -6.22 -26.65 -15.21
N ARG A 783 -6.15 -26.14 -13.97
CA ARG A 783 -7.11 -26.45 -12.91
C ARG A 783 -8.50 -25.92 -13.23
N ALA A 784 -8.60 -24.72 -13.81
CA ALA A 784 -9.89 -24.17 -14.21
C ALA A 784 -10.58 -25.04 -15.28
N ALA A 785 -9.84 -25.47 -16.31
CA ALA A 785 -10.35 -26.37 -17.34
C ALA A 785 -10.77 -27.73 -16.76
N ALA A 786 -9.93 -28.33 -15.90
CA ALA A 786 -10.24 -29.59 -15.26
C ALA A 786 -11.48 -29.50 -14.35
N TYR A 787 -11.58 -28.45 -13.53
CA TYR A 787 -12.73 -28.28 -12.63
C TYR A 787 -14.02 -28.00 -13.42
N ALA A 788 -13.93 -27.23 -14.50
CA ALA A 788 -15.05 -27.00 -15.39
C ALA A 788 -15.53 -28.30 -16.07
N ALA A 789 -14.60 -29.14 -16.55
CA ALA A 789 -14.91 -30.45 -17.13
C ALA A 789 -15.51 -31.41 -16.10
N LEU A 790 -14.97 -31.45 -14.88
CA LEU A 790 -15.51 -32.30 -13.80
C LEU A 790 -16.92 -31.87 -13.38
N ALA A 791 -17.20 -30.57 -13.39
CA ALA A 791 -18.52 -29.99 -13.12
C ALA A 791 -19.48 -30.08 -14.31
N ASP A 792 -19.04 -30.50 -15.50
CA ASP A 792 -19.92 -30.73 -16.64
C ASP A 792 -20.73 -32.03 -16.46
N PRO A 793 -22.07 -32.02 -16.64
CA PRO A 793 -22.86 -33.25 -16.60
C PRO A 793 -22.39 -34.34 -17.58
N THR A 794 -21.78 -33.94 -18.69
CA THR A 794 -21.21 -34.81 -19.74
C THR A 794 -19.70 -35.01 -19.62
N GLY A 795 -19.09 -34.49 -18.54
CA GLY A 795 -17.65 -34.61 -18.31
C GLY A 795 -17.20 -36.04 -17.95
N PRO A 796 -15.89 -36.31 -18.05
CA PRO A 796 -15.32 -37.64 -17.81
C PRO A 796 -15.56 -38.16 -16.39
N GLY A 797 -15.72 -39.47 -16.23
CA GLY A 797 -15.76 -40.13 -14.93
C GLY A 797 -14.36 -40.19 -14.28
N TYR A 798 -14.29 -40.35 -12.94
CA TYR A 798 -13.00 -40.36 -12.23
C TYR A 798 -11.99 -41.39 -12.77
N GLU A 799 -12.46 -42.58 -13.12
CA GLU A 799 -11.62 -43.68 -13.63
C GLU A 799 -11.17 -43.48 -15.08
N GLU A 800 -11.77 -42.53 -15.80
CA GLU A 800 -11.39 -42.18 -17.19
C GLU A 800 -10.28 -41.11 -17.22
N LEU A 801 -9.98 -40.51 -16.07
CA LEU A 801 -8.98 -39.46 -15.91
C LEU A 801 -7.57 -40.04 -15.83
N THR A 802 -6.60 -39.31 -16.35
CA THR A 802 -5.17 -39.56 -16.08
C THR A 802 -4.82 -39.37 -14.60
N ASP A 803 -3.70 -39.91 -14.13
CA ASP A 803 -3.26 -39.76 -12.73
C ASP A 803 -3.20 -38.29 -12.25
N ARG A 804 -2.79 -37.39 -13.16
CA ARG A 804 -2.71 -35.95 -12.89
C ARG A 804 -4.09 -35.31 -12.80
N GLU A 805 -5.01 -35.67 -13.70
CA GLU A 805 -6.41 -35.21 -13.65
C GLU A 805 -7.18 -35.80 -12.46
N GLN A 806 -6.89 -37.04 -12.06
CA GLN A 806 -7.41 -37.61 -10.82
C GLN A 806 -6.93 -36.82 -9.61
N CYS A 807 -5.69 -36.33 -9.62
CA CYS A 807 -5.18 -35.44 -8.58
C CYS A 807 -5.96 -34.12 -8.51
N LEU A 808 -6.22 -33.49 -9.65
CA LEU A 808 -7.10 -32.32 -9.75
C LEU A 808 -8.52 -32.64 -9.24
N ALA A 809 -9.08 -33.80 -9.58
CA ALA A 809 -10.39 -34.22 -9.09
C ALA A 809 -10.42 -34.38 -7.56
N ARG A 810 -9.37 -34.93 -6.96
CA ARG A 810 -9.21 -35.01 -5.49
C ARG A 810 -9.16 -33.62 -4.85
N MET A 811 -8.44 -32.67 -5.45
CA MET A 811 -8.39 -31.29 -4.97
C MET A 811 -9.79 -30.64 -4.97
N LEU A 812 -10.55 -30.74 -6.07
CA LEU A 812 -11.92 -30.24 -6.15
C LEU A 812 -12.83 -30.92 -5.10
N PHE A 813 -12.72 -32.23 -4.95
CA PHE A 813 -13.49 -33.00 -3.99
C PHE A 813 -13.26 -32.51 -2.56
N PHE A 814 -12.01 -32.36 -2.10
CA PHE A 814 -11.72 -31.89 -0.75
C PHE A 814 -12.03 -30.41 -0.52
N LEU A 815 -12.05 -29.61 -1.58
CA LEU A 815 -12.48 -28.22 -1.49
C LEU A 815 -13.99 -28.10 -1.21
N LEU A 816 -14.81 -28.92 -1.88
CA LEU A 816 -16.26 -28.99 -1.66
C LEU A 816 -16.59 -29.72 -0.35
N TRP A 817 -15.85 -30.79 -0.05
CA TRP A 817 -16.06 -31.66 1.11
C TRP A 817 -14.78 -31.90 1.91
N PRO A 818 -14.33 -30.95 2.75
CA PRO A 818 -13.13 -31.14 3.58
C PRO A 818 -13.20 -32.34 4.54
N ASP A 819 -14.41 -32.79 4.86
CA ASP A 819 -14.72 -33.96 5.70
C ASP A 819 -15.04 -35.24 4.92
N ARG A 820 -14.86 -35.24 3.58
CA ARG A 820 -15.30 -36.24 2.60
C ARG A 820 -16.81 -36.27 2.31
N GLY A 821 -17.63 -35.52 3.04
CA GLY A 821 -19.06 -35.35 2.71
C GLY A 821 -19.94 -36.60 2.89
N GLY A 822 -19.37 -37.71 3.40
CA GLY A 822 -20.06 -39.01 3.49
C GLY A 822 -19.91 -39.89 2.25
N HIS A 823 -19.11 -39.48 1.25
CA HIS A 823 -18.90 -40.24 0.02
C HIS A 823 -17.98 -41.45 0.22
N GLU A 824 -18.29 -42.54 -0.47
CA GLU A 824 -17.53 -43.80 -0.40
C GLU A 824 -16.28 -43.78 -1.30
N SER A 825 -16.29 -42.96 -2.35
CA SER A 825 -15.19 -42.79 -3.31
C SER A 825 -15.19 -41.40 -3.93
N TYR A 826 -14.10 -41.02 -4.61
CA TYR A 826 -14.06 -39.77 -5.39
C TYR A 826 -15.06 -39.80 -6.56
N ALA A 827 -15.26 -40.97 -7.19
CA ALA A 827 -16.23 -41.16 -8.27
C ALA A 827 -17.68 -40.94 -7.78
N ASP A 828 -18.01 -41.41 -6.57
CA ASP A 828 -19.30 -41.15 -5.92
C ASP A 828 -19.51 -39.64 -5.68
N GLY A 829 -18.50 -38.95 -5.15
CA GLY A 829 -18.54 -37.50 -4.95
C GLY A 829 -18.77 -36.71 -6.24
N LEU A 830 -18.07 -37.04 -7.33
CA LEU A 830 -18.27 -36.39 -8.64
C LEU A 830 -19.67 -36.66 -9.21
N THR A 831 -20.16 -37.90 -9.08
CA THR A 831 -21.52 -38.26 -9.49
C THR A 831 -22.56 -37.49 -8.70
N HIS A 832 -22.35 -37.33 -7.39
CA HIS A 832 -23.21 -36.54 -6.53
C HIS A 832 -23.17 -35.04 -6.89
N LEU A 833 -22.01 -34.47 -7.19
CA LEU A 833 -21.87 -33.09 -7.67
C LEU A 833 -22.74 -32.85 -8.90
N ARG A 834 -22.68 -33.74 -9.90
CA ARG A 834 -23.40 -33.61 -11.18
C ARG A 834 -24.92 -33.70 -11.07
N ARG A 835 -25.46 -34.18 -9.92
CA ARG A 835 -26.90 -34.10 -9.61
C ARG A 835 -27.36 -32.68 -9.23
N HIS A 836 -26.43 -31.72 -9.14
CA HIS A 836 -26.68 -30.33 -8.78
C HIS A 836 -26.30 -29.39 -9.95
N PRO A 837 -27.12 -29.30 -11.01
CA PRO A 837 -26.76 -28.56 -12.22
C PRO A 837 -26.54 -27.06 -11.98
N ALA A 838 -27.21 -26.48 -10.99
CA ALA A 838 -26.99 -25.09 -10.57
C ALA A 838 -25.62 -24.87 -9.92
N VAL A 839 -25.19 -25.78 -9.03
CA VAL A 839 -23.85 -25.75 -8.42
C VAL A 839 -22.80 -25.91 -9.51
N CYS A 840 -22.98 -26.88 -10.40
CA CYS A 840 -22.09 -27.11 -11.54
C CYS A 840 -21.94 -25.88 -12.45
N ALA A 841 -23.03 -25.19 -12.76
CA ALA A 841 -22.99 -23.96 -13.55
C ALA A 841 -22.21 -22.85 -12.83
N GLU A 842 -22.45 -22.67 -11.54
CA GLU A 842 -21.77 -21.65 -10.75
C GLU A 842 -20.27 -21.94 -10.58
N ILE A 843 -19.88 -23.22 -10.41
CA ILE A 843 -18.48 -23.64 -10.41
C ILE A 843 -17.80 -23.24 -11.73
N ARG A 844 -18.43 -23.54 -12.88
CA ARG A 844 -17.88 -23.19 -14.20
C ARG A 844 -17.71 -21.68 -14.36
N GLU A 845 -18.70 -20.89 -13.94
CA GLU A 845 -18.60 -19.41 -14.01
C GLU A 845 -17.47 -18.89 -13.12
N LEU A 846 -17.32 -19.42 -11.90
CA LEU A 846 -16.30 -18.97 -10.94
C LEU A 846 -14.87 -19.34 -11.32
N VAL A 847 -14.62 -20.57 -11.79
CA VAL A 847 -13.25 -20.98 -12.17
C VAL A 847 -12.78 -20.27 -13.44
N VAL A 848 -13.69 -19.97 -14.37
CA VAL A 848 -13.37 -19.14 -15.55
C VAL A 848 -13.05 -17.70 -15.13
N LEU A 849 -13.85 -17.13 -14.22
CA LEU A 849 -13.62 -15.79 -13.68
C LEU A 849 -12.31 -15.72 -12.89
N GLY A 850 -11.98 -16.74 -12.10
CA GLY A 850 -10.72 -16.84 -11.36
C GLY A 850 -9.52 -16.93 -12.31
N ALA A 851 -9.60 -17.80 -13.31
CA ALA A 851 -8.51 -18.03 -14.26
C ALA A 851 -8.22 -16.78 -15.09
N ASP A 852 -9.25 -16.03 -15.51
CA ASP A 852 -9.07 -14.78 -16.26
C ASP A 852 -8.30 -13.71 -15.46
N ARG A 853 -8.25 -13.83 -14.12
CA ARG A 853 -7.51 -12.94 -13.21
C ARG A 853 -6.06 -13.37 -12.96
N ALA A 854 -5.58 -14.46 -13.58
CA ALA A 854 -4.23 -14.96 -13.40
C ALA A 854 -3.16 -13.92 -13.79
N ARG A 855 -2.30 -13.52 -12.85
CA ARG A 855 -1.29 -12.46 -13.01
C ARG A 855 0.13 -12.95 -13.18
N HIS A 856 0.38 -14.24 -12.96
CA HIS A 856 1.71 -14.81 -12.99
C HIS A 856 1.76 -16.03 -13.89
N VAL A 857 2.86 -16.17 -14.62
CA VAL A 857 3.12 -17.37 -15.43
C VAL A 857 3.35 -18.57 -14.50
N PRO A 858 2.47 -19.59 -14.51
CA PRO A 858 2.66 -20.77 -13.67
C PRO A 858 3.87 -21.58 -14.12
N ARG A 859 4.61 -22.17 -13.18
CA ARG A 859 5.67 -23.15 -13.49
C ARG A 859 5.56 -24.38 -12.60
N PRO A 860 5.60 -25.62 -13.15
CA PRO A 860 5.58 -26.84 -12.34
C PRO A 860 6.69 -26.86 -11.28
N LEU A 861 6.45 -27.55 -10.17
CA LEU A 861 7.45 -27.67 -9.09
C LEU A 861 8.74 -28.40 -9.51
N GLY A 862 8.68 -29.29 -10.50
CA GLY A 862 9.83 -30.06 -10.99
C GLY A 862 10.23 -31.23 -10.07
N GLU A 863 11.46 -31.75 -10.25
CA GLU A 863 12.10 -32.77 -9.37
C GLU A 863 11.23 -33.99 -9.00
N GLY A 864 10.62 -34.64 -9.99
CA GLY A 864 9.78 -35.82 -9.75
C GLY A 864 8.37 -35.50 -9.26
N LEU A 865 8.04 -34.23 -8.98
CA LEU A 865 6.69 -33.76 -8.65
C LEU A 865 5.90 -33.30 -9.88
N LEU A 866 6.32 -33.65 -11.11
CA LEU A 866 5.59 -33.30 -12.34
C LEU A 866 4.18 -33.90 -12.41
N HIS A 867 3.92 -34.99 -11.68
CA HIS A 867 2.57 -35.59 -11.56
C HIS A 867 1.68 -34.83 -10.56
N VAL A 868 2.25 -33.99 -9.70
CA VAL A 868 1.52 -33.15 -8.75
C VAL A 868 1.09 -31.85 -9.47
N PRO A 869 -0.20 -31.50 -9.50
CA PRO A 869 -0.71 -30.31 -10.20
C PRO A 869 -0.54 -29.02 -9.38
N LEU A 870 0.58 -28.90 -8.66
CA LEU A 870 0.98 -27.68 -7.98
C LEU A 870 2.01 -26.95 -8.83
N GLN A 871 1.83 -25.64 -8.96
CA GLN A 871 2.67 -24.76 -9.75
C GLN A 871 3.11 -23.58 -8.89
N SER A 872 4.33 -23.12 -9.10
CA SER A 872 4.81 -21.88 -8.49
C SER A 872 4.08 -20.67 -9.08
N HIS A 873 3.81 -19.72 -8.20
CA HIS A 873 3.09 -18.46 -8.37
C HIS A 873 1.60 -18.63 -8.72
N VAL A 874 0.99 -19.68 -8.18
CA VAL A 874 -0.45 -19.98 -8.29
C VAL A 874 -1.05 -20.08 -6.88
N HIS A 875 -2.30 -19.67 -6.72
CA HIS A 875 -3.01 -19.69 -5.45
C HIS A 875 -3.71 -21.03 -5.20
N TYR A 876 -3.56 -21.56 -4.00
CA TYR A 876 -4.20 -22.81 -3.56
C TYR A 876 -4.78 -22.64 -2.16
N ARG A 877 -5.96 -23.19 -1.92
CA ARG A 877 -6.44 -23.38 -0.55
C ARG A 877 -5.72 -24.57 0.09
N ARG A 878 -5.72 -24.55 1.42
CA ARG A 878 -5.09 -25.60 2.23
C ARG A 878 -5.60 -26.99 1.85
N GLU A 879 -6.91 -27.14 1.65
CA GLU A 879 -7.53 -28.40 1.26
C GLU A 879 -6.99 -28.95 -0.07
N GLU A 880 -6.72 -28.08 -1.03
CA GLU A 880 -6.16 -28.44 -2.33
C GLU A 880 -4.69 -28.85 -2.21
N VAL A 881 -3.87 -28.10 -1.45
CA VAL A 881 -2.46 -28.47 -1.21
C VAL A 881 -2.36 -29.83 -0.55
N LEU A 882 -3.17 -30.08 0.48
CA LEU A 882 -3.17 -31.35 1.20
C LEU A 882 -3.62 -32.51 0.29
N ALA A 883 -4.63 -32.30 -0.56
CA ALA A 883 -5.09 -33.30 -1.51
C ALA A 883 -4.07 -33.57 -2.63
N ALA A 884 -3.44 -32.51 -3.16
CA ALA A 884 -2.49 -32.60 -4.26
C ALA A 884 -1.22 -33.38 -3.86
N LEU A 885 -0.77 -33.23 -2.61
CA LEU A 885 0.41 -33.93 -2.09
C LEU A 885 0.13 -35.34 -1.58
N GLY A 886 -1.13 -35.78 -1.56
CA GLY A 886 -1.55 -37.08 -1.03
C GLY A 886 -1.72 -37.12 0.50
N TRP A 887 -1.67 -35.97 1.18
CA TRP A 887 -1.88 -35.90 2.63
C TRP A 887 -3.36 -36.13 3.00
N ALA A 888 -4.27 -35.47 2.27
CA ALA A 888 -5.70 -35.68 2.39
C ALA A 888 -6.13 -36.78 1.40
N SER A 889 -6.87 -37.76 1.89
CA SER A 889 -7.28 -38.95 1.13
C SER A 889 -8.58 -39.52 1.66
N MET A 890 -9.10 -40.59 1.04
CA MET A 890 -10.28 -41.26 1.56
C MET A 890 -10.08 -41.84 2.97
N THR A 891 -8.86 -41.96 3.48
CA THR A 891 -8.57 -42.36 4.87
C THR A 891 -8.32 -41.16 5.80
N THR A 892 -7.76 -40.07 5.29
CA THR A 892 -7.39 -38.86 6.06
C THR A 892 -8.19 -37.64 5.61
N LYS A 893 -9.02 -37.07 6.50
CA LYS A 893 -9.80 -35.86 6.20
C LYS A 893 -8.92 -34.61 6.13
N ALA A 894 -9.25 -33.67 5.24
CA ALA A 894 -8.57 -32.38 5.15
C ALA A 894 -8.97 -31.41 6.30
N ARG A 895 -10.19 -31.56 6.84
CA ARG A 895 -10.66 -30.76 7.98
C ARG A 895 -9.90 -31.12 9.26
N GLY A 896 -9.60 -30.11 10.07
CA GLY A 896 -8.98 -30.29 11.39
C GLY A 896 -7.46 -30.26 11.39
N HIS A 897 -6.82 -30.23 10.21
CA HIS A 897 -5.40 -29.89 10.13
C HIS A 897 -5.21 -28.40 10.46
N ALA A 898 -4.60 -28.16 11.63
CA ALA A 898 -4.37 -26.85 12.21
C ALA A 898 -2.87 -26.49 12.31
N GLN A 899 -1.98 -27.40 11.89
CA GLN A 899 -0.54 -27.19 11.94
C GLN A 899 -0.08 -26.38 10.72
N GLY A 900 0.82 -25.42 10.89
CA GLY A 900 1.38 -24.63 9.78
C GLY A 900 2.28 -25.41 8.83
N VAL A 901 2.44 -26.73 9.01
CA VAL A 901 3.22 -27.60 8.11
C VAL A 901 2.49 -28.92 7.91
N ALA A 902 2.59 -29.49 6.70
CA ALA A 902 2.13 -30.84 6.38
C ALA A 902 3.24 -31.66 5.73
N TRP A 903 3.63 -32.77 6.36
CA TRP A 903 4.53 -33.76 5.77
C TRP A 903 3.72 -34.80 4.98
N ALA A 904 3.97 -34.91 3.68
CA ALA A 904 3.34 -35.87 2.79
C ALA A 904 4.33 -36.98 2.41
N PRO A 905 4.19 -38.21 2.96
CA PRO A 905 5.12 -39.31 2.71
C PRO A 905 5.17 -39.76 1.25
N GLU A 906 4.02 -39.76 0.55
CA GLU A 906 3.88 -40.24 -0.83
C GLU A 906 4.72 -39.42 -1.81
N THR A 907 4.70 -38.10 -1.65
CA THR A 907 5.47 -37.14 -2.46
C THR A 907 6.81 -36.75 -1.84
N ARG A 908 7.09 -37.22 -0.62
CA ARG A 908 8.26 -36.87 0.21
C ARG A 908 8.44 -35.36 0.35
N THR A 909 7.33 -34.64 0.55
CA THR A 909 7.29 -33.17 0.55
C THR A 909 6.77 -32.62 1.88
N ASP A 910 7.48 -31.66 2.46
CA ASP A 910 6.95 -30.79 3.51
C ASP A 910 6.35 -29.53 2.87
N ALA A 911 5.04 -29.32 3.05
CA ALA A 911 4.36 -28.09 2.68
C ALA A 911 4.35 -27.12 3.87
N LEU A 912 5.04 -25.99 3.74
CA LEU A 912 5.08 -24.92 4.73
C LEU A 912 3.96 -23.92 4.41
N LEU A 913 2.94 -23.82 5.28
CA LEU A 913 1.79 -22.93 5.13
C LEU A 913 1.96 -21.73 6.07
N VAL A 914 2.41 -20.61 5.52
CA VAL A 914 2.81 -19.41 6.27
C VAL A 914 1.76 -18.30 6.13
N ASN A 915 1.35 -17.74 7.27
CA ASN A 915 0.61 -16.48 7.33
C ASN A 915 1.61 -15.37 7.66
N LEU A 916 1.76 -14.39 6.77
CA LEU A 916 2.67 -13.25 6.99
C LEU A 916 2.14 -12.36 8.13
N ARG A 917 0.82 -12.17 8.21
CA ARG A 917 0.14 -11.52 9.33
C ARG A 917 -0.70 -12.53 10.13
N LYS A 918 -0.48 -12.60 11.45
CA LYS A 918 -1.15 -13.57 12.33
C LYS A 918 -2.47 -13.05 12.94
N THR A 919 -2.69 -11.73 13.02
CA THR A 919 -3.92 -11.13 13.57
C THR A 919 -4.29 -9.79 12.92
N GLU A 920 -5.58 -9.57 12.59
CA GLU A 920 -6.10 -8.30 12.05
C GLU A 920 -6.31 -7.19 13.11
N ARG A 921 -6.27 -7.53 14.41
CA ARG A 921 -6.85 -6.67 15.45
C ARG A 921 -5.94 -6.11 16.54
N ASP A 922 -4.70 -6.58 16.68
CA ASP A 922 -3.78 -5.96 17.62
C ASP A 922 -2.36 -6.02 17.05
N PHE A 923 -1.80 -4.83 16.83
CA PHE A 923 -0.39 -4.63 16.47
C PHE A 923 0.45 -4.96 17.71
N SER A 924 0.74 -6.25 17.93
CA SER A 924 1.67 -6.68 18.98
C SER A 924 3.08 -6.83 18.39
N PRO A 925 4.05 -5.97 18.78
CA PRO A 925 5.42 -6.00 18.27
C PRO A 925 6.12 -7.36 18.48
N THR A 926 5.68 -8.16 19.45
CA THR A 926 6.28 -9.46 19.80
C THR A 926 5.86 -10.60 18.88
N THR A 927 4.82 -10.43 18.06
CA THR A 927 4.26 -11.48 17.19
C THR A 927 4.46 -11.27 15.69
N MET A 928 4.92 -10.08 15.26
CA MET A 928 4.95 -9.70 13.84
C MET A 928 6.13 -10.27 13.02
N TYR A 929 7.25 -10.66 13.64
CA TYR A 929 8.50 -10.87 12.89
C TYR A 929 9.03 -12.32 12.85
N ARG A 930 8.16 -13.33 12.90
CA ARG A 930 8.64 -14.73 12.90
C ARG A 930 8.89 -15.30 11.51
N ASP A 931 8.16 -14.85 10.50
CA ASP A 931 8.22 -15.39 9.14
C ASP A 931 8.22 -14.22 8.15
N PHE A 932 9.30 -14.03 7.39
CA PHE A 932 9.45 -12.86 6.51
C PHE A 932 10.40 -13.10 5.34
N ALA A 933 10.28 -12.32 4.27
CA ALA A 933 11.20 -12.34 3.14
C ALA A 933 12.43 -11.46 3.42
N ILE A 934 13.62 -12.03 3.25
CA ILE A 934 14.91 -11.33 3.34
C ILE A 934 15.24 -10.66 2.01
N SER A 935 14.99 -11.37 0.91
CA SER A 935 15.17 -10.90 -0.46
C SER A 935 14.19 -11.64 -1.40
N PRO A 936 14.12 -11.28 -2.70
CA PRO A 936 13.31 -12.04 -3.65
C PRO A 936 13.68 -13.53 -3.77
N GLU A 937 14.83 -13.96 -3.26
CA GLU A 937 15.28 -15.36 -3.30
C GLU A 937 15.37 -16.00 -1.91
N LEU A 938 15.31 -15.23 -0.83
CA LEU A 938 15.57 -15.72 0.53
C LEU A 938 14.38 -15.44 1.45
N PHE A 939 13.91 -16.47 2.15
CA PHE A 939 12.78 -16.40 3.06
C PHE A 939 13.15 -16.96 4.44
N HIS A 940 12.92 -16.17 5.49
CA HIS A 940 13.08 -16.58 6.87
C HIS A 940 11.80 -17.25 7.39
N TRP A 941 11.94 -18.43 8.00
CA TRP A 941 10.82 -19.22 8.53
C TRP A 941 11.16 -19.81 9.89
N GLU A 942 10.24 -19.72 10.84
CA GLU A 942 10.36 -20.33 12.16
C GLU A 942 9.55 -21.63 12.25
N SER A 943 10.19 -22.71 12.68
CA SER A 943 9.52 -23.99 12.92
C SER A 943 8.57 -23.95 14.13
N GLN A 944 7.76 -24.99 14.29
CA GLN A 944 6.85 -25.07 15.45
C GLN A 944 7.63 -25.05 16.77
N ASN A 945 7.09 -24.43 17.82
CA ASN A 945 7.72 -24.30 19.14
C ASN A 945 8.24 -25.61 19.75
N SER A 946 7.73 -26.77 19.32
CA SER A 946 8.18 -28.09 19.76
C SER A 946 9.33 -28.70 18.95
N THR A 947 9.58 -28.20 17.74
CA THR A 947 10.55 -28.74 16.79
C THR A 947 11.96 -28.33 17.19
N ALA A 948 12.78 -29.32 17.58
CA ALA A 948 14.19 -29.12 17.92
C ALA A 948 15.09 -29.58 16.77
N ILE A 949 16.31 -29.05 16.66
CA ILE A 949 17.32 -29.47 15.67
C ILE A 949 17.49 -31.00 15.65
N ALA A 950 17.60 -31.63 16.82
CA ALA A 950 17.80 -33.08 16.96
C ALA A 950 16.55 -33.92 16.62
N SER A 951 15.37 -33.31 16.48
CA SER A 951 14.14 -34.05 16.18
C SER A 951 14.15 -34.64 14.77
N PRO A 952 13.42 -35.75 14.49
CA PRO A 952 13.34 -36.32 13.15
C PRO A 952 12.87 -35.31 12.09
N THR A 953 11.98 -34.39 12.47
CA THR A 953 11.48 -33.31 11.61
C THR A 953 12.55 -32.24 11.38
N GLY A 954 13.23 -31.77 12.43
CA GLY A 954 14.35 -30.82 12.29
C GLY A 954 15.46 -31.37 11.39
N GLN A 955 15.86 -32.62 11.61
CA GLN A 955 16.84 -33.32 10.76
C GLN A 955 16.37 -33.49 9.31
N ARG A 956 15.06 -33.66 9.07
CA ARG A 956 14.52 -33.71 7.71
C ARG A 956 14.63 -32.36 7.00
N TYR A 957 14.36 -31.25 7.69
CA TYR A 957 14.51 -29.90 7.12
C TYR A 957 15.96 -29.57 6.77
N LEU A 958 16.88 -29.77 7.72
CA LEU A 958 18.29 -29.40 7.55
C LEU A 958 19.00 -30.27 6.50
N HIS A 959 18.67 -31.56 6.42
CA HIS A 959 19.29 -32.52 5.50
C HIS A 959 18.38 -32.89 4.31
N HIS A 960 17.46 -32.01 3.92
CA HIS A 960 16.41 -32.37 2.96
C HIS A 960 16.97 -32.81 1.59
N ARG A 961 18.07 -32.19 1.12
CA ARG A 961 18.73 -32.55 -0.15
C ARG A 961 19.36 -33.95 -0.07
N GLU A 962 20.10 -34.24 1.00
CA GLU A 962 20.74 -35.54 1.23
C GLU A 962 19.69 -36.65 1.38
N ARG A 963 18.56 -36.32 2.00
CA ARG A 963 17.44 -37.24 2.24
C ARG A 963 16.47 -37.35 1.06
N ASN A 964 16.72 -36.65 -0.05
CA ASN A 964 15.82 -36.59 -1.21
C ASN A 964 14.36 -36.30 -0.80
N THR A 965 14.19 -35.23 -0.02
CA THR A 965 12.89 -34.70 0.40
C THR A 965 12.75 -33.24 -0.05
N HIS A 966 11.53 -32.84 -0.37
CA HIS A 966 11.23 -31.52 -0.92
C HIS A 966 10.62 -30.62 0.14
N ILE A 967 10.92 -29.32 0.06
CA ILE A 967 10.28 -28.29 0.89
C ILE A 967 9.55 -27.33 -0.06
N ALA A 968 8.23 -27.26 0.05
CA ALA A 968 7.38 -26.38 -0.75
C ALA A 968 6.82 -25.27 0.14
N LEU A 969 7.03 -24.02 -0.24
CA LEU A 969 6.61 -22.86 0.54
C LEU A 969 5.32 -22.25 -0.04
N PHE A 970 4.34 -22.05 0.84
CA PHE A 970 3.05 -21.46 0.55
C PHE A 970 2.81 -20.30 1.50
N VAL A 971 2.58 -19.10 0.97
CA VAL A 971 2.43 -17.88 1.78
C VAL A 971 1.06 -17.24 1.52
N ARG A 972 0.50 -16.62 2.54
CA ARG A 972 -0.63 -15.69 2.38
C ARG A 972 -0.47 -14.51 3.34
N GLU A 973 -1.01 -13.38 2.95
CA GLU A 973 -0.93 -12.15 3.74
C GLU A 973 -1.69 -12.31 5.06
N SER A 974 -2.96 -12.68 5.01
CA SER A 974 -3.83 -12.82 6.18
C SER A 974 -4.62 -14.14 6.14
N PRO A 975 -5.15 -14.62 7.28
CA PRO A 975 -5.93 -15.86 7.29
C PRO A 975 -7.24 -15.81 6.51
N ASN A 976 -7.83 -14.62 6.39
CA ASN A 976 -9.09 -14.35 5.70
C ASN A 976 -8.94 -13.17 4.73
N ASP A 977 -9.77 -13.16 3.70
CA ASP A 977 -10.01 -12.08 2.74
C ASP A 977 -11.51 -11.71 2.73
N ASP A 978 -11.91 -10.81 1.83
CA ASP A 978 -13.31 -10.36 1.68
C ASP A 978 -14.29 -11.48 1.26
N LEU A 979 -13.79 -12.62 0.78
CA LEU A 979 -14.57 -13.79 0.33
C LEU A 979 -14.53 -14.97 1.33
N GLY A 980 -13.78 -14.85 2.44
CA GLY A 980 -13.68 -15.87 3.48
C GLY A 980 -12.22 -16.26 3.75
N PRO A 981 -11.90 -17.55 3.99
CA PRO A 981 -10.50 -17.96 4.20
C PRO A 981 -9.66 -17.65 2.95
N ALA A 982 -8.54 -16.95 3.12
CA ALA A 982 -7.68 -16.56 2.00
C ALA A 982 -6.85 -17.75 1.49
N PRO A 983 -6.63 -17.87 0.16
CA PRO A 983 -5.76 -18.88 -0.43
C PRO A 983 -4.28 -18.58 -0.15
N PHE A 984 -3.42 -19.58 -0.31
CA PHE A 984 -1.96 -19.44 -0.25
C PHE A 984 -1.36 -19.39 -1.65
N LEU A 985 -0.48 -18.43 -1.88
CA LEU A 985 0.39 -18.40 -3.04
C LEU A 985 1.52 -19.42 -2.87
N CYS A 986 1.66 -20.33 -3.82
CA CYS A 986 2.80 -21.25 -3.88
C CYS A 986 4.05 -20.52 -4.37
N LEU A 987 5.08 -20.36 -3.54
CA LEU A 987 6.37 -19.80 -3.97
C LEU A 987 7.28 -20.86 -4.64
N GLY A 988 6.83 -22.10 -4.66
CA GLY A 988 7.54 -23.22 -5.25
C GLY A 988 8.45 -23.95 -4.26
N LEU A 989 9.40 -24.70 -4.82
CA LEU A 989 10.37 -25.44 -4.02
C LEU A 989 11.47 -24.51 -3.49
N CYS A 990 11.89 -24.78 -2.27
CA CYS A 990 12.98 -24.08 -1.62
C CYS A 990 14.07 -25.05 -1.19
N SER A 991 15.19 -24.49 -0.77
CA SER A 991 16.34 -25.25 -0.31
C SER A 991 17.02 -24.60 0.87
N TYR A 992 17.52 -25.43 1.78
CA TYR A 992 18.16 -24.98 3.01
C TYR A 992 19.40 -24.12 2.72
N GLU A 993 19.51 -22.96 3.39
CA GLU A 993 20.66 -22.06 3.33
C GLU A 993 21.40 -22.03 4.68
N GLU A 994 20.72 -21.60 5.75
CA GLU A 994 21.26 -21.49 7.11
C GLU A 994 20.15 -21.61 8.17
N HIS A 995 20.53 -21.79 9.44
CA HIS A 995 19.59 -21.76 10.57
C HIS A 995 20.22 -21.19 11.85
N SER A 996 19.37 -20.80 12.79
CA SER A 996 19.73 -20.43 14.16
C SER A 996 18.65 -20.90 15.15
N GLY A 997 19.01 -20.99 16.44
CA GLY A 997 18.11 -21.44 17.51
C GLY A 997 17.97 -22.97 17.63
N GLU A 998 17.81 -23.50 18.85
CA GLU A 998 17.55 -24.94 19.07
C GLU A 998 16.09 -25.29 18.82
N ARG A 999 15.18 -24.58 19.49
CA ARG A 999 13.76 -24.91 19.62
C ARG A 999 12.96 -23.64 19.97
N PRO A 1000 12.16 -23.10 19.05
CA PRO A 1000 12.05 -23.51 17.64
C PRO A 1000 13.34 -23.22 16.84
N ILE A 1001 13.51 -23.93 15.74
CA ILE A 1001 14.55 -23.66 14.73
C ILE A 1001 14.07 -22.52 13.84
N ALA A 1002 14.89 -21.49 13.65
CA ALA A 1002 14.71 -20.43 12.68
C ALA A 1002 15.57 -20.72 11.44
N ILE A 1003 14.97 -20.93 10.28
CA ILE A 1003 15.63 -21.41 9.05
C ILE A 1003 15.50 -20.35 7.95
N THR A 1004 16.59 -20.07 7.26
CA THR A 1004 16.60 -19.31 6.01
C THR A 1004 16.52 -20.28 4.83
N TRP A 1005 15.46 -20.15 4.03
CA TRP A 1005 15.21 -20.92 2.83
C TRP A 1005 15.56 -20.11 1.58
N ARG A 1006 16.31 -20.70 0.66
CA ARG A 1006 16.52 -20.18 -0.70
C ARG A 1006 15.47 -20.72 -1.66
N LEU A 1007 14.65 -19.82 -2.21
CA LEU A 1007 13.68 -20.10 -3.25
C LEU A 1007 14.37 -20.44 -4.57
N ARG A 1008 13.86 -21.45 -5.29
CA ARG A 1008 14.39 -21.80 -6.63
C ARG A 1008 13.89 -20.90 -7.75
N ARG A 1009 12.75 -20.26 -7.51
CA ARG A 1009 12.17 -19.24 -8.36
C ARG A 1009 12.02 -17.99 -7.50
N PRO A 1010 12.55 -16.83 -7.92
CA PRO A 1010 12.37 -15.60 -7.17
C PRO A 1010 10.88 -15.32 -6.95
N MET A 1011 10.50 -14.90 -5.75
CA MET A 1011 9.12 -14.57 -5.42
C MET A 1011 8.62 -13.39 -6.26
N PRO A 1012 7.30 -13.33 -6.56
CA PRO A 1012 6.72 -12.19 -7.26
C PRO A 1012 6.97 -10.88 -6.51
N GLY A 1013 7.16 -9.79 -7.24
CA GLY A 1013 7.46 -8.49 -6.63
C GLY A 1013 6.40 -8.01 -5.64
N GLU A 1014 5.12 -8.30 -5.91
CA GLU A 1014 4.01 -7.97 -4.99
C GLU A 1014 4.11 -8.74 -3.66
N THR A 1015 4.39 -10.05 -3.74
CA THR A 1015 4.54 -10.89 -2.55
C THR A 1015 5.80 -10.56 -1.77
N PHE A 1016 6.90 -10.20 -2.43
CA PHE A 1016 8.11 -9.77 -1.72
C PHE A 1016 7.84 -8.53 -0.89
N ARG A 1017 7.10 -7.55 -1.43
CA ARG A 1017 6.75 -6.34 -0.69
C ARG A 1017 5.94 -6.67 0.57
N SER A 1018 4.87 -7.45 0.44
CA SER A 1018 4.03 -7.81 1.60
C SER A 1018 4.71 -8.76 2.59
N ALA A 1019 5.71 -9.51 2.16
CA ALA A 1019 6.44 -10.44 3.02
C ALA A 1019 7.69 -9.83 3.67
N SER A 1020 8.20 -8.71 3.18
CA SER A 1020 9.43 -8.11 3.70
C SER A 1020 9.15 -7.24 4.93
N VAL A 1021 10.12 -7.20 5.85
CA VAL A 1021 10.04 -6.40 7.08
C VAL A 1021 10.25 -4.89 6.81
N VAL A 1022 10.69 -4.52 5.60
CA VAL A 1022 11.24 -3.19 5.29
C VAL A 1022 10.47 -2.44 4.19
N ALA A 1023 9.63 -3.11 3.39
CA ALA A 1023 9.05 -2.52 2.17
C ALA A 1023 7.81 -1.68 2.40
#